data_AF-A0A096LXW3-F1
#
_entry.id   AF-A0A096LXW3-F1
#
_cell.length_a   1.000
_cell.length_b   1.000
_cell.length_c   1.000
_cell.angle_alpha   90.00
_cell.angle_beta   90.00
_cell.angle_gamma   90.00
#
_symmetry.space_group_name_H-M   'P 1'
#
loop_
_entity.id
_entity.type
_entity.pdbx_description
1 polymer ?
#
loop_
_entity_poly.entity_id
_entity_poly.type
_entity_poly.pdbx_seq_one_letter_code
_entity_poly.pdbx_strand_id
1 'polypeptide(L)'
;EKQKTEMKDRKVLEILQSKDFMIQDLEQKVSGQQQEIKRLLLKKTATDEQDGTLTKELTTLRAELDNKNRQLEEMRTEQRKKEEEEQRVVRALEEEKEGLRSRCDALSADLQEKRRQADSQRSERDAAQARLKALEKELQRVCQELPKLKAHSAVLAAKLSSKETELAAKQDRLEQIQRDFAEVQGLYKQSTEHAAEQSHLIKQLEGLNLDTQRVLRNQEEAHTADATSYQGLYKELSQCYQALVSSEAKLRQSHQELSTQVVQKDEQISELQAQLQKQQDLRHELPQQHTCSGYQVCFTCKRSLVQNQAEMVFRETHTDFIHQLLDVKLKILQHLLRSNPGNAHKKIQEYFPSERKGAPVQRSRSLSPAGSVGLGSGRRIEAEQRIRDLEELLQLKSGENEELRKAHDKRRERLCLVQTNYKTIRDQMKEMEKSRGFLTEYMKKQRPEPWQLRQENSDAVWNELAYMKNLNRKLTAEKVALEEELDMLRVQSAMDRTTAKELHMCLTNDHQELLQKMAEEQQVKSSTPIKPPLSSSRLKQSFKKMKYLEQRLVLMEQQTAALREERQQLLQANEDLAHNCRRLQASVDFLRDQEGDREEEARVRDEQHRGEVTALESRLAAAQKEIARLNNHLLKLKQELGIARAARDFHRNRAAGPARPAGTANNISAKVKPKTTWHRGLPRPRHHPAVSSNQAISWHGRNLSPTKDEWEDMSADRYSEAKNKNTLCVVMLVISWHVDSVEEYSDSLNGESSGTELHTRQTHGKVGPHSVIHIDSHQPSRYLIFCHVTATNFNLRRYDKQQKPWERGTRGEKRRWRRKKRPTKAQHCSSSSLQQRVESLQHHIDILQSARKDALLAARELQEANEAIKVQLNSSKQLTQVTQLTLQKLTSDLAGVEQQKKVLEMELEQWKRITLPPKATPPPAAPPTAPANTECSCQGRTGPALQSLEAEVKQLQVKLKSSNAEATKQMAANKALRGQLQEKEDKLSQLQDKVSHAERDVAMKRQLVEDLKTRLKVLQDMERSYRAQVEDLDKKVKTLSEEASNRKALIESLKRRLNVATTEKGQHEASCAKLKDDMEKKEQRIQALQARVGAGEQALSALEQTATEQMEGLTKHSSQALDRLQRRLGQAGSQVEQLHCFIKTLASEILLDVQEVKQQLMSRRRQRQASSVAEKSSLSAKSMIKAKSIAASILNMSENDLADIMETD
;
A
#
# COMPACT_ATOMS: atom_id res chain seq x y z
N GLU A 1 -90.70 107.71 155.33
CA GLU A 1 -90.32 106.67 154.33
C GLU A 1 -89.19 107.06 153.39
N LYS A 2 -89.16 108.29 152.83
CA LYS A 2 -88.20 108.78 151.81
C LYS A 2 -86.73 108.24 151.89
N GLN A 3 -86.11 108.19 153.06
CA GLN A 3 -84.76 107.61 153.22
C GLN A 3 -84.64 106.13 152.78
N LYS A 4 -85.72 105.34 152.86
CA LYS A 4 -85.77 103.95 152.37
C LYS A 4 -85.90 103.84 150.84
N THR A 5 -86.35 104.87 150.13
CA THR A 5 -86.27 104.89 148.66
C THR A 5 -84.88 105.34 148.23
N GLU A 6 -84.38 106.46 148.79
CA GLU A 6 -83.04 106.99 148.50
C GLU A 6 -81.92 105.95 148.70
N MET A 7 -82.04 105.05 149.70
CA MET A 7 -81.07 103.98 149.92
C MET A 7 -81.24 102.76 148.99
N LYS A 8 -82.42 102.54 148.41
CA LYS A 8 -82.63 101.56 147.32
C LYS A 8 -82.05 102.11 146.01
N ASP A 9 -82.32 103.38 145.71
CA ASP A 9 -81.88 104.03 144.48
C ASP A 9 -80.35 104.07 144.38
N ARG A 10 -79.66 104.33 145.51
CA ARG A 10 -78.20 104.17 145.62
C ARG A 10 -77.72 102.75 145.29
N LYS A 11 -78.37 101.71 145.82
CA LYS A 11 -78.01 100.32 145.51
C LYS A 11 -78.29 99.93 144.06
N VAL A 12 -79.32 100.50 143.44
CA VAL A 12 -79.58 100.30 141.99
C VAL A 12 -78.46 100.94 141.16
N LEU A 13 -78.02 102.15 141.49
CA LEU A 13 -76.90 102.82 140.83
C LEU A 13 -75.57 102.06 141.02
N GLU A 14 -75.29 101.56 142.21
CA GLU A 14 -74.12 100.75 142.53
C GLU A 14 -74.10 99.43 141.73
N ILE A 15 -75.25 98.77 141.60
CA ILE A 15 -75.43 97.59 140.73
C ILE A 15 -75.22 97.94 139.25
N LEU A 16 -75.77 99.06 138.77
CA LEU A 16 -75.58 99.52 137.38
C LEU A 16 -74.10 99.78 137.08
N GLN A 17 -73.39 100.54 137.91
CA GLN A 17 -71.95 100.78 137.75
C GLN A 17 -71.15 99.46 137.69
N SER A 18 -71.48 98.47 138.53
CA SER A 18 -70.82 97.16 138.50
C SER A 18 -71.10 96.37 137.20
N LYS A 19 -72.27 96.58 136.58
CA LYS A 19 -72.63 95.98 135.30
C LYS A 19 -71.96 96.70 134.14
N ASP A 20 -71.87 98.02 134.16
CA ASP A 20 -71.23 98.82 133.12
C ASP A 20 -69.73 98.48 133.02
N PHE A 21 -69.03 98.34 134.16
CA PHE A 21 -67.65 97.81 134.19
C PHE A 21 -67.55 96.39 133.63
N MET A 22 -68.51 95.50 133.93
CA MET A 22 -68.52 94.12 133.45
C MET A 22 -68.80 94.03 131.94
N ILE A 23 -69.64 94.92 131.40
CA ILE A 23 -69.88 95.06 129.96
C ILE A 23 -68.58 95.50 129.26
N GLN A 24 -67.89 96.51 129.81
CA GLN A 24 -66.67 97.06 129.20
C GLN A 24 -65.50 96.03 129.15
N ASP A 25 -65.37 95.18 130.16
CA ASP A 25 -64.43 94.04 130.18
C ASP A 25 -64.83 92.94 129.15
N LEU A 26 -66.12 92.67 128.98
CA LEU A 26 -66.61 91.75 127.94
C LEU A 26 -66.40 92.31 126.52
N GLU A 27 -66.56 93.62 126.30
CA GLU A 27 -66.30 94.27 125.01
C GLU A 27 -64.80 94.21 124.62
N GLN A 28 -63.88 94.38 125.58
CA GLN A 28 -62.45 94.14 125.34
C GLN A 28 -62.17 92.68 124.97
N LYS A 29 -62.82 91.71 125.64
CA LYS A 29 -62.65 90.27 125.34
C LYS A 29 -63.21 89.89 123.97
N VAL A 30 -64.38 90.40 123.59
CA VAL A 30 -65.00 90.16 122.28
C VAL A 30 -64.18 90.79 121.16
N SER A 31 -63.71 92.03 121.31
CA SER A 31 -62.87 92.69 120.30
C SER A 31 -61.51 92.01 120.14
N GLY A 32 -60.90 91.54 121.24
CA GLY A 32 -59.70 90.68 121.20
C GLY A 32 -59.93 89.37 120.43
N GLN A 33 -61.01 88.64 120.73
CA GLN A 33 -61.36 87.41 120.02
C GLN A 33 -61.64 87.66 118.53
N GLN A 34 -62.32 88.75 118.16
CA GLN A 34 -62.56 89.10 116.76
C GLN A 34 -61.27 89.40 115.98
N GLN A 35 -60.24 89.98 116.62
CA GLN A 35 -58.93 90.15 115.98
C GLN A 35 -58.20 88.82 115.78
N GLU A 36 -58.29 87.89 116.74
CA GLU A 36 -57.67 86.57 116.60
C GLU A 36 -58.38 85.72 115.52
N ILE A 37 -59.71 85.74 115.46
CA ILE A 37 -60.50 85.09 114.40
C ILE A 37 -60.10 85.63 113.02
N LYS A 38 -59.91 86.95 112.87
CA LYS A 38 -59.43 87.54 111.61
C LYS A 38 -58.02 87.07 111.24
N ARG A 39 -57.09 86.93 112.20
CA ARG A 39 -55.75 86.37 111.95
C ARG A 39 -55.79 84.88 111.59
N LEU A 40 -56.67 84.09 112.20
CA LEU A 40 -56.84 82.67 111.88
C LEU A 40 -57.47 82.46 110.49
N LEU A 41 -58.46 83.27 110.11
CA LEU A 41 -59.06 83.21 108.77
C LEU A 41 -58.04 83.54 107.67
N LEU A 42 -57.23 84.58 107.84
CA LEU A 42 -56.17 84.94 106.88
C LEU A 42 -55.08 83.86 106.76
N LYS A 43 -54.74 83.19 107.87
CA LYS A 43 -53.86 82.01 107.81
C LYS A 43 -54.51 80.85 107.06
N LYS A 44 -55.81 80.60 107.28
CA LYS A 44 -56.53 79.53 106.59
C LYS A 44 -56.62 79.76 105.08
N THR A 45 -56.93 80.97 104.62
CA THR A 45 -56.96 81.25 103.16
C THR A 45 -55.59 81.01 102.53
N ALA A 46 -54.50 81.38 103.21
CA ALA A 46 -53.15 81.11 102.72
C ALA A 46 -52.80 79.60 102.69
N THR A 47 -53.27 78.79 103.63
CA THR A 47 -53.08 77.32 103.57
C THR A 47 -53.98 76.67 102.53
N ASP A 48 -55.24 77.08 102.42
CA ASP A 48 -56.20 76.56 101.44
C ASP A 48 -55.71 76.88 99.99
N GLU A 49 -55.05 78.02 99.78
CA GLU A 49 -54.36 78.35 98.52
C GLU A 49 -53.12 77.49 98.26
N GLN A 50 -52.29 77.22 99.28
CA GLN A 50 -51.10 76.37 99.18
C GLN A 50 -51.46 74.90 98.88
N ASP A 51 -52.47 74.35 99.56
CA ASP A 51 -53.04 73.03 99.22
C ASP A 51 -53.65 73.05 97.81
N GLY A 52 -54.24 74.17 97.40
CA GLY A 52 -54.72 74.42 96.04
C GLY A 52 -53.64 74.53 94.96
N THR A 53 -52.38 74.79 95.30
CA THR A 53 -51.23 74.66 94.38
C THR A 53 -50.63 73.25 94.43
N LEU A 54 -50.41 72.69 95.63
CA LEU A 54 -49.83 71.35 95.81
C LEU A 54 -50.71 70.25 95.17
N THR A 55 -52.04 70.38 95.21
CA THR A 55 -52.96 69.44 94.52
C THR A 55 -52.89 69.54 92.99
N LYS A 56 -52.59 70.72 92.43
CA LYS A 56 -52.34 70.90 90.99
C LYS A 56 -50.99 70.30 90.60
N GLU A 57 -49.94 70.54 91.38
CA GLU A 57 -48.62 69.92 91.18
C GLU A 57 -48.68 68.38 91.29
N LEU A 58 -49.45 67.85 92.25
CA LEU A 58 -49.67 66.41 92.38
C LEU A 58 -50.50 65.82 91.22
N THR A 59 -51.34 66.59 90.53
CA THR A 59 -52.08 66.09 89.36
C THR A 59 -51.26 66.20 88.07
N THR A 60 -50.45 67.25 87.89
CA THR A 60 -49.50 67.32 86.78
C THR A 60 -48.42 66.24 86.89
N LEU A 61 -47.82 66.05 88.08
CA LEU A 61 -46.83 64.98 88.30
C LEU A 61 -47.41 63.57 88.10
N ARG A 62 -48.69 63.34 88.40
CA ARG A 62 -49.38 62.07 88.06
C ARG A 62 -49.57 61.91 86.55
N ALA A 63 -50.02 62.95 85.85
CA ALA A 63 -50.16 62.91 84.40
C ALA A 63 -48.81 62.72 83.68
N GLU A 64 -47.73 63.32 84.18
CA GLU A 64 -46.36 63.10 83.71
C GLU A 64 -45.89 61.67 83.98
N LEU A 65 -46.15 61.12 85.18
CA LEU A 65 -45.83 59.74 85.52
C LEU A 65 -46.57 58.74 84.62
N ASP A 66 -47.86 58.94 84.35
CA ASP A 66 -48.64 58.10 83.45
C ASP A 66 -48.16 58.20 82.00
N ASN A 67 -47.77 59.40 81.54
CA ASN A 67 -47.16 59.59 80.23
C ASN A 67 -45.80 58.89 80.13
N LYS A 68 -44.96 58.97 81.18
CA LYS A 68 -43.69 58.24 81.27
C LYS A 68 -43.88 56.73 81.33
N ASN A 69 -44.92 56.24 82.01
CA ASN A 69 -45.27 54.82 82.01
C ASN A 69 -45.69 54.34 80.61
N ARG A 70 -46.47 55.12 79.85
CA ARG A 70 -46.80 54.81 78.46
C ARG A 70 -45.56 54.79 77.56
N GLN A 71 -44.70 55.81 77.65
CA GLN A 71 -43.43 55.84 76.91
C GLN A 71 -42.53 54.63 77.24
N LEU A 72 -42.51 54.17 78.50
CA LEU A 72 -41.77 52.98 78.89
C LEU A 72 -42.38 51.68 78.34
N GLU A 73 -43.71 51.53 78.30
CA GLU A 73 -44.35 50.37 77.66
C GLU A 73 -44.20 50.38 76.13
N GLU A 74 -44.32 51.54 75.48
CA GLU A 74 -44.03 51.70 74.05
C GLU A 74 -42.60 51.25 73.74
N MET A 75 -41.61 51.79 74.45
CA MET A 75 -40.21 51.37 74.34
C MET A 75 -39.98 49.87 74.64
N ARG A 76 -40.70 49.28 75.60
CA ARG A 76 -40.65 47.83 75.89
C ARG A 76 -41.23 47.00 74.73
N THR A 77 -42.30 47.46 74.08
CA THR A 77 -42.84 46.76 72.89
C THR A 77 -41.94 46.93 71.68
N GLU A 78 -41.25 48.06 71.52
CA GLU A 78 -40.23 48.22 70.49
C GLU A 78 -39.01 47.34 70.74
N GLN A 79 -38.54 47.24 71.98
CA GLN A 79 -37.44 46.34 72.35
C GLN A 79 -37.81 44.89 72.01
N ARG A 80 -39.00 44.41 72.39
CA ARG A 80 -39.46 43.06 72.03
C ARG A 80 -39.56 42.84 70.51
N LYS A 81 -40.01 43.82 69.73
CA LYS A 81 -40.03 43.74 68.26
C LYS A 81 -38.63 43.62 67.68
N LYS A 82 -37.68 44.43 68.19
CA LYS A 82 -36.26 44.38 67.80
C LYS A 82 -35.62 43.05 68.19
N GLU A 83 -35.88 42.54 69.40
CA GLU A 83 -35.47 41.20 69.84
C GLU A 83 -36.06 40.08 68.95
N GLU A 84 -37.33 40.16 68.54
CA GLU A 84 -37.93 39.22 67.60
C GLU A 84 -37.32 39.30 66.19
N GLU A 85 -37.01 40.51 65.71
CA GLU A 85 -36.37 40.76 64.42
C GLU A 85 -34.92 40.27 64.42
N GLU A 86 -34.15 40.55 65.47
CA GLU A 86 -32.82 39.98 65.71
C GLU A 86 -32.87 38.45 65.76
N GLN A 87 -33.84 37.85 66.47
CA GLN A 87 -34.02 36.39 66.46
C GLN A 87 -34.43 35.83 65.09
N ARG A 88 -35.10 36.59 64.23
CA ARG A 88 -35.38 36.18 62.84
C ARG A 88 -34.11 36.23 61.99
N VAL A 89 -33.30 37.29 62.13
CA VAL A 89 -32.01 37.44 61.45
C VAL A 89 -31.01 36.37 61.89
N VAL A 90 -30.90 36.09 63.19
CA VAL A 90 -30.02 35.02 63.72
C VAL A 90 -30.39 33.66 63.12
N ARG A 91 -31.67 33.29 63.08
CA ARG A 91 -32.11 32.03 62.45
C ARG A 91 -31.80 31.97 60.95
N ALA A 92 -32.01 33.06 60.21
CA ALA A 92 -31.62 33.12 58.79
C ALA A 92 -30.10 32.95 58.60
N LEU A 93 -29.27 33.56 59.46
CA LEU A 93 -27.82 33.39 59.45
C LEU A 93 -27.38 31.97 59.89
N GLU A 94 -28.14 31.30 60.75
CA GLU A 94 -27.92 29.90 61.12
C GLU A 94 -28.28 28.95 59.96
N GLU A 95 -29.40 29.17 59.28
CA GLU A 95 -29.78 28.44 58.05
C GLU A 95 -28.74 28.66 56.92
N GLU A 96 -28.28 29.89 56.68
CA GLU A 96 -27.21 30.16 55.72
C GLU A 96 -25.87 29.49 56.10
N LYS A 97 -25.54 29.47 57.40
CA LYS A 97 -24.34 28.82 57.95
C LYS A 97 -24.39 27.30 57.82
N GLU A 98 -25.57 26.68 57.98
CA GLU A 98 -25.75 25.25 57.72
C GLU A 98 -25.74 24.94 56.22
N GLY A 99 -26.34 25.80 55.39
CA GLY A 99 -26.20 25.72 53.93
C GLY A 99 -24.76 25.93 53.44
N LEU A 100 -23.95 26.73 54.14
CA LEU A 100 -22.51 26.87 53.88
C LEU A 100 -21.72 25.65 54.34
N ARG A 101 -22.01 25.10 55.52
CA ARG A 101 -21.40 23.84 56.01
C ARG A 101 -21.64 22.69 55.05
N SER A 102 -22.89 22.44 54.66
CA SER A 102 -23.25 21.39 53.70
C SER A 102 -22.54 21.56 52.35
N ARG A 103 -22.33 22.81 51.88
CA ARG A 103 -21.51 23.09 50.69
C ARG A 103 -20.02 22.81 50.92
N CYS A 104 -19.47 23.12 52.10
CA CYS A 104 -18.09 22.78 52.44
C CYS A 104 -17.87 21.26 52.55
N ASP A 105 -18.83 20.53 53.12
CA ASP A 105 -18.80 19.08 53.25
C ASP A 105 -18.88 18.40 51.86
N ALA A 106 -19.79 18.89 50.99
CA ALA A 106 -19.89 18.42 49.61
C ALA A 106 -18.62 18.69 48.80
N LEU A 107 -18.05 19.91 48.87
CA LEU A 107 -16.78 20.24 48.23
C LEU A 107 -15.61 19.43 48.79
N SER A 108 -15.64 19.08 50.08
CA SER A 108 -14.63 18.22 50.70
C SER A 108 -14.73 16.77 50.21
N ALA A 109 -15.95 16.26 50.00
CA ALA A 109 -16.19 14.95 49.40
C ALA A 109 -15.75 14.92 47.92
N ASP A 110 -16.09 15.95 47.14
CA ASP A 110 -15.62 16.10 45.75
C ASP A 110 -14.09 16.18 45.67
N LEU A 111 -13.44 16.93 46.57
CA LEU A 111 -11.98 16.99 46.64
C LEU A 111 -11.36 15.65 47.06
N GLN A 112 -11.97 14.90 47.98
CA GLN A 112 -11.52 13.55 48.33
C GLN A 112 -11.65 12.58 47.15
N GLU A 113 -12.74 12.67 46.39
CA GLU A 113 -12.97 11.85 45.22
C GLU A 113 -12.03 12.22 44.05
N LYS A 114 -11.74 13.51 43.85
CA LYS A 114 -10.70 13.95 42.92
C LYS A 114 -9.29 13.51 43.33
N ARG A 115 -9.00 13.37 44.62
CA ARG A 115 -7.76 12.73 45.10
C ARG A 115 -7.73 11.25 44.73
N ARG A 116 -8.79 10.47 45.01
CA ARG A 116 -8.89 9.05 44.59
C ARG A 116 -8.66 8.88 43.08
N GLN A 117 -9.28 9.73 42.26
CA GLN A 117 -9.12 9.73 40.80
C GLN A 117 -7.71 10.14 40.34
N ALA A 118 -7.03 11.02 41.08
CA ALA A 118 -5.63 11.35 40.80
C ALA A 118 -4.68 10.18 41.17
N ASP A 119 -5.00 9.44 42.23
CA ASP A 119 -4.22 8.31 42.74
C ASP A 119 -4.42 7.02 41.93
N SER A 120 -5.63 6.73 41.43
CA SER A 120 -5.83 5.65 40.46
C SER A 120 -5.09 5.92 39.14
N GLN A 121 -5.13 7.17 38.65
CA GLN A 121 -4.32 7.54 37.49
C GLN A 121 -2.81 7.54 37.78
N ARG A 122 -2.36 7.66 39.05
CA ARG A 122 -0.94 7.48 39.43
C ARG A 122 -0.57 6.01 39.25
N SER A 123 -1.29 5.07 39.86
CA SER A 123 -0.98 3.65 39.72
C SER A 123 -1.12 3.13 38.28
N GLU A 124 -2.06 3.64 37.48
CA GLU A 124 -2.14 3.38 36.04
C GLU A 124 -0.90 3.87 35.28
N ARG A 125 -0.43 5.10 35.55
CA ARG A 125 0.79 5.66 34.94
C ARG A 125 2.05 4.88 35.36
N ASP A 126 2.14 4.48 36.62
CA ASP A 126 3.28 3.72 37.15
C ASP A 126 3.30 2.29 36.56
N ALA A 127 2.13 1.65 36.43
CA ALA A 127 1.99 0.35 35.75
C ALA A 127 2.32 0.45 34.25
N ALA A 128 1.90 1.52 33.58
CA ALA A 128 2.28 1.80 32.19
C ALA A 128 3.80 2.03 32.05
N GLN A 129 4.42 2.76 32.98
CA GLN A 129 5.88 2.98 32.97
C GLN A 129 6.66 1.70 33.31
N ALA A 130 6.13 0.81 34.14
CA ALA A 130 6.69 -0.52 34.36
C ALA A 130 6.65 -1.39 33.08
N ARG A 131 5.54 -1.35 32.32
CA ARG A 131 5.42 -2.00 31.01
C ARG A 131 6.40 -1.44 29.98
N LEU A 132 6.56 -0.11 29.91
CA LEU A 132 7.58 0.54 29.06
C LEU A 132 8.99 0.07 29.43
N LYS A 133 9.36 0.07 30.72
CA LYS A 133 10.66 -0.45 31.20
C LYS A 133 10.87 -1.94 30.94
N ALA A 134 9.82 -2.73 30.74
CA ALA A 134 9.93 -4.13 30.30
C ALA A 134 10.23 -4.22 28.80
N LEU A 135 9.48 -3.47 27.97
CA LEU A 135 9.69 -3.38 26.53
C LEU A 135 11.05 -2.77 26.15
N GLU A 136 11.54 -1.79 26.91
CA GLU A 136 12.90 -1.24 26.78
C GLU A 136 13.97 -2.32 26.98
N LYS A 137 13.80 -3.20 27.98
CA LYS A 137 14.73 -4.32 28.23
C LYS A 137 14.64 -5.38 27.14
N GLU A 138 13.46 -5.62 26.58
CA GLU A 138 13.29 -6.54 25.44
C GLU A 138 13.90 -5.99 24.15
N LEU A 139 13.72 -4.69 23.89
CA LEU A 139 14.40 -4.00 22.79
C LEU A 139 15.93 -4.07 22.96
N GLN A 140 16.45 -3.85 24.17
CA GLN A 140 17.88 -4.01 24.47
C GLN A 140 18.38 -5.44 24.21
N ARG A 141 17.64 -6.49 24.60
CA ARG A 141 17.98 -7.89 24.26
C ARG A 141 18.01 -8.10 22.74
N VAL A 142 16.99 -7.66 22.01
CA VAL A 142 16.93 -7.77 20.54
C VAL A 142 18.09 -7.02 19.88
N CYS A 143 18.44 -5.83 20.38
CA CYS A 143 19.62 -5.08 19.93
C CYS A 143 20.95 -5.79 20.22
N GLN A 144 21.04 -6.66 21.23
CA GLN A 144 22.21 -7.50 21.52
C GLN A 144 22.27 -8.78 20.67
N GLU A 145 21.12 -9.31 20.22
CA GLU A 145 21.08 -10.45 19.29
C GLU A 145 21.27 -10.03 17.81
N LEU A 146 20.83 -8.83 17.42
CA LEU A 146 21.03 -8.28 16.07
C LEU A 146 22.48 -8.33 15.55
N PRO A 147 23.54 -7.95 16.29
CA PRO A 147 24.92 -8.09 15.82
C PRO A 147 25.34 -9.56 15.64
N LYS A 148 24.83 -10.49 16.47
CA LYS A 148 25.10 -11.92 16.31
C LYS A 148 24.45 -12.45 15.02
N LEU A 149 23.19 -12.07 14.76
CA LEU A 149 22.49 -12.43 13.52
C LEU A 149 23.17 -11.82 12.27
N LYS A 150 23.65 -10.57 12.36
CA LYS A 150 24.46 -9.94 11.29
C LYS A 150 25.79 -10.65 11.06
N ALA A 151 26.46 -11.11 12.12
CA ALA A 151 27.68 -11.92 11.99
C ALA A 151 27.39 -13.28 11.32
N HIS A 152 26.30 -13.95 11.69
CA HIS A 152 25.87 -15.18 11.03
C HIS A 152 25.51 -14.95 9.56
N SER A 153 24.80 -13.87 9.21
CA SER A 153 24.49 -13.55 7.82
C SER A 153 25.74 -13.19 7.01
N ALA A 154 26.73 -12.52 7.60
CA ALA A 154 28.02 -12.26 6.97
C ALA A 154 28.81 -13.55 6.71
N VAL A 155 28.83 -14.50 7.66
CA VAL A 155 29.46 -15.82 7.48
C VAL A 155 28.73 -16.65 6.41
N LEU A 156 27.40 -16.56 6.32
CA LEU A 156 26.62 -17.19 5.25
C LEU A 156 26.87 -16.53 3.89
N ALA A 157 26.96 -15.21 3.83
CA ALA A 157 27.31 -14.46 2.60
C ALA A 157 28.71 -14.83 2.10
N ALA A 158 29.71 -14.92 2.98
CA ALA A 158 31.07 -15.37 2.62
C ALA A 158 31.10 -16.83 2.13
N LYS A 159 30.25 -17.71 2.68
CA LYS A 159 30.07 -19.08 2.20
C LYS A 159 29.37 -19.13 0.83
N LEU A 160 28.42 -18.24 0.58
CA LEU A 160 27.77 -18.10 -0.73
C LEU A 160 28.75 -17.59 -1.78
N SER A 161 29.49 -16.49 -1.52
CA SER A 161 30.47 -15.96 -2.46
C SER A 161 31.60 -16.95 -2.76
N SER A 162 32.03 -17.73 -1.75
CA SER A 162 32.95 -18.86 -1.97
C SER A 162 32.38 -19.93 -2.90
N LYS A 163 31.08 -20.22 -2.83
CA LYS A 163 30.41 -21.16 -3.75
C LYS A 163 30.13 -20.57 -5.12
N GLU A 164 29.87 -19.27 -5.23
CA GLU A 164 29.75 -18.55 -6.50
C GLU A 164 31.08 -18.57 -7.28
N THR A 165 32.22 -18.32 -6.61
CA THR A 165 33.54 -18.46 -7.24
C THR A 165 33.89 -19.90 -7.62
N GLU A 166 33.48 -20.90 -6.82
CA GLU A 166 33.64 -22.33 -7.16
C GLU A 166 32.77 -22.72 -8.36
N LEU A 167 31.57 -22.14 -8.51
CA LEU A 167 30.70 -22.35 -9.66
C LEU A 167 31.24 -21.67 -10.92
N ALA A 168 31.77 -20.45 -10.83
CA ALA A 168 32.45 -19.77 -11.94
C ALA A 168 33.62 -20.62 -12.45
N ALA A 169 34.53 -21.03 -11.57
CA ALA A 169 35.67 -21.89 -11.93
C ALA A 169 35.28 -23.29 -12.45
N LYS A 170 34.02 -23.72 -12.26
CA LYS A 170 33.45 -24.92 -12.88
C LYS A 170 32.80 -24.63 -14.23
N GLN A 171 32.17 -23.47 -14.39
CA GLN A 171 31.64 -22.98 -15.66
C GLN A 171 32.76 -22.78 -16.69
N ASP A 172 33.87 -22.13 -16.29
CA ASP A 172 35.06 -21.94 -17.14
C ASP A 172 35.59 -23.28 -17.70
N ARG A 173 35.58 -24.33 -16.85
CA ARG A 173 35.99 -25.70 -17.23
C ARG A 173 34.98 -26.37 -18.15
N LEU A 174 33.69 -26.15 -17.96
CA LEU A 174 32.65 -26.65 -18.88
C LEU A 174 32.72 -25.95 -20.24
N GLU A 175 33.09 -24.67 -20.28
CA GLU A 175 33.30 -23.92 -21.52
C GLU A 175 34.60 -24.31 -22.22
N GLN A 176 35.65 -24.67 -21.47
CA GLN A 176 36.83 -25.33 -22.03
C GLN A 176 36.46 -26.66 -22.69
N ILE A 177 35.81 -27.57 -21.96
CA ILE A 177 35.39 -28.89 -22.48
C ILE A 177 34.45 -28.76 -23.69
N GLN A 178 33.59 -27.73 -23.74
CA GLN A 178 32.76 -27.45 -24.92
C GLN A 178 33.57 -26.99 -26.14
N ARG A 179 34.63 -26.19 -25.93
CA ARG A 179 35.54 -25.78 -27.01
C ARG A 179 36.37 -26.97 -27.50
N ASP A 180 36.92 -27.76 -26.59
CA ASP A 180 37.67 -28.99 -26.90
C ASP A 180 36.81 -30.00 -27.67
N PHE A 181 35.54 -30.19 -27.26
CA PHE A 181 34.59 -31.05 -27.94
C PHE A 181 34.21 -30.54 -29.34
N ALA A 182 34.05 -29.22 -29.50
CA ALA A 182 33.78 -28.62 -30.80
C ALA A 182 34.97 -28.75 -31.76
N GLU A 183 36.20 -28.66 -31.27
CA GLU A 183 37.43 -28.93 -32.02
C GLU A 183 37.51 -30.40 -32.46
N VAL A 184 37.30 -31.35 -31.54
CA VAL A 184 37.25 -32.79 -31.86
C VAL A 184 36.14 -33.11 -32.86
N GLN A 185 34.97 -32.46 -32.77
CA GLN A 185 33.90 -32.61 -33.77
C GLN A 185 34.29 -32.02 -35.14
N GLY A 186 35.10 -30.96 -35.17
CA GLY A 186 35.69 -30.40 -36.40
C GLY A 186 36.68 -31.36 -37.05
N LEU A 187 37.63 -31.90 -36.27
CA LEU A 187 38.61 -32.90 -36.72
C LEU A 187 37.92 -34.18 -37.23
N TYR A 188 36.86 -34.64 -36.57
CA TYR A 188 36.07 -35.78 -37.02
C TYR A 188 35.42 -35.51 -38.40
N LYS A 189 34.83 -34.33 -38.62
CA LYS A 189 34.25 -33.96 -39.93
C LYS A 189 35.31 -33.97 -41.02
N GLN A 190 36.46 -33.34 -40.80
CA GLN A 190 37.60 -33.37 -41.73
C GLN A 190 38.05 -34.80 -42.04
N SER A 191 38.13 -35.67 -41.02
CA SER A 191 38.44 -37.09 -41.24
C SER A 191 37.39 -37.82 -42.07
N THR A 192 36.09 -37.50 -41.94
CA THR A 192 35.03 -38.08 -42.78
C THR A 192 35.01 -37.50 -44.20
N GLU A 193 35.38 -36.23 -44.36
CA GLU A 193 35.54 -35.56 -45.66
C GLU A 193 36.71 -36.21 -46.43
N HIS A 194 37.88 -36.36 -45.80
CA HIS A 194 39.02 -37.07 -46.40
C HIS A 194 38.73 -38.54 -46.71
N ALA A 195 37.93 -39.24 -45.89
CA ALA A 195 37.50 -40.61 -46.20
C ALA A 195 36.56 -40.66 -47.43
N ALA A 196 35.72 -39.63 -47.62
CA ALA A 196 34.88 -39.51 -48.81
C ALA A 196 35.70 -39.16 -50.07
N GLU A 197 36.70 -38.27 -49.95
CA GLU A 197 37.67 -37.97 -51.01
C GLU A 197 38.44 -39.23 -51.45
N GLN A 198 38.93 -40.02 -50.48
CA GLN A 198 39.57 -41.31 -50.75
C GLN A 198 38.62 -42.31 -51.44
N SER A 199 37.35 -42.39 -51.00
CA SER A 199 36.34 -43.22 -51.68
C SER A 199 36.06 -42.76 -53.11
N HIS A 200 36.09 -41.45 -53.38
CA HIS A 200 35.93 -40.92 -54.73
C HIS A 200 37.12 -41.26 -55.62
N LEU A 201 38.35 -41.12 -55.10
CA LEU A 201 39.58 -41.49 -55.81
C LEU A 201 39.61 -42.99 -56.14
N ILE A 202 39.20 -43.86 -55.20
CA ILE A 202 39.07 -45.30 -55.43
C ILE A 202 38.09 -45.58 -56.58
N LYS A 203 36.90 -44.96 -56.57
CA LYS A 203 35.91 -45.12 -57.66
C LYS A 203 36.41 -44.64 -59.02
N GLN A 204 37.24 -43.60 -59.05
CA GLN A 204 37.87 -43.13 -60.29
C GLN A 204 38.92 -44.13 -60.80
N LEU A 205 39.71 -44.74 -59.90
CA LEU A 205 40.68 -45.79 -60.25
C LEU A 205 39.97 -47.09 -60.68
N GLU A 206 38.87 -47.47 -60.02
CA GLU A 206 38.00 -48.59 -60.42
C GLU A 206 37.41 -48.37 -61.82
N GLY A 207 36.89 -47.17 -62.10
CA GLY A 207 36.38 -46.79 -63.42
C GLY A 207 37.45 -46.86 -64.52
N LEU A 208 38.62 -46.28 -64.27
CA LEU A 208 39.77 -46.34 -65.20
C LEU A 208 40.25 -47.77 -65.43
N ASN A 209 40.23 -48.63 -64.41
CA ASN A 209 40.57 -50.05 -64.54
C ASN A 209 39.53 -50.80 -65.38
N LEU A 210 38.23 -50.55 -65.16
CA LEU A 210 37.15 -51.14 -65.97
C LEU A 210 37.18 -50.67 -67.43
N ASP A 211 37.49 -49.41 -67.69
CA ASP A 211 37.66 -48.89 -69.06
C ASP A 211 38.94 -49.45 -69.71
N THR A 212 40.04 -49.62 -68.96
CA THR A 212 41.26 -50.29 -69.44
C THR A 212 40.98 -51.76 -69.79
N GLN A 213 40.27 -52.50 -68.95
CA GLN A 213 39.83 -53.87 -69.24
C GLN A 213 38.90 -53.93 -70.45
N ARG A 214 38.03 -52.93 -70.67
CA ARG A 214 37.20 -52.84 -71.87
C ARG A 214 38.02 -52.58 -73.12
N VAL A 215 39.01 -51.69 -73.08
CA VAL A 215 39.94 -51.46 -74.20
C VAL A 215 40.73 -52.72 -74.53
N LEU A 216 41.23 -53.45 -73.52
CA LEU A 216 41.92 -54.73 -73.73
C LEU A 216 41.00 -55.78 -74.36
N ARG A 217 39.78 -55.98 -73.86
CA ARG A 217 38.81 -56.90 -74.49
C ARG A 217 38.44 -56.48 -75.92
N ASN A 218 38.23 -55.19 -76.17
CA ASN A 218 37.98 -54.71 -77.52
C ASN A 218 39.18 -54.95 -78.46
N GLN A 219 40.42 -54.95 -77.95
CA GLN A 219 41.62 -55.33 -78.70
C GLN A 219 41.72 -56.86 -78.91
N GLU A 220 41.35 -57.68 -77.92
CA GLU A 220 41.24 -59.14 -78.03
C GLU A 220 40.16 -59.53 -79.05
N GLU A 221 39.00 -58.87 -79.04
CA GLU A 221 37.91 -59.02 -80.00
C GLU A 221 38.33 -58.57 -81.42
N ALA A 222 39.05 -57.46 -81.55
CA ALA A 222 39.62 -57.02 -82.84
C ALA A 222 40.66 -58.01 -83.38
N HIS A 223 41.61 -58.46 -82.55
CA HIS A 223 42.65 -59.41 -82.95
C HIS A 223 42.10 -60.81 -83.24
N THR A 224 41.01 -61.23 -82.59
CA THR A 224 40.32 -62.49 -82.94
C THR A 224 39.49 -62.35 -84.21
N ALA A 225 38.85 -61.19 -84.45
CA ALA A 225 38.24 -60.88 -85.75
C ALA A 225 39.28 -60.90 -86.89
N ASP A 226 40.41 -60.21 -86.74
CA ASP A 226 41.54 -60.24 -87.68
C ASP A 226 42.05 -61.67 -87.90
N ALA A 227 42.25 -62.45 -86.83
CA ALA A 227 42.69 -63.84 -86.94
C ALA A 227 41.70 -64.73 -87.71
N THR A 228 40.39 -64.54 -87.52
CA THR A 228 39.37 -65.26 -88.32
C THR A 228 39.33 -64.78 -89.77
N SER A 229 39.58 -63.48 -90.03
CA SER A 229 39.73 -62.92 -91.37
C SER A 229 40.94 -63.51 -92.10
N TYR A 230 42.12 -63.52 -91.47
CA TYR A 230 43.31 -64.19 -92.02
C TYR A 230 43.11 -65.70 -92.23
N GLN A 231 42.38 -66.37 -91.34
CA GLN A 231 42.00 -67.79 -91.54
C GLN A 231 41.02 -67.97 -92.71
N GLY A 232 40.13 -66.99 -92.96
CA GLY A 232 39.26 -66.93 -94.14
C GLY A 232 40.09 -66.77 -95.42
N LEU A 233 40.93 -65.73 -95.49
CA LEU A 233 41.82 -65.46 -96.62
C LEU A 233 42.77 -66.64 -96.91
N TYR A 234 43.27 -67.34 -95.89
CA TYR A 234 44.08 -68.55 -96.10
C TYR A 234 43.27 -69.71 -96.69
N LYS A 235 42.00 -69.89 -96.26
CA LYS A 235 41.09 -70.88 -96.87
C LYS A 235 40.80 -70.51 -98.33
N GLU A 236 40.46 -69.25 -98.62
CA GLU A 236 40.22 -68.75 -99.98
C GLU A 236 41.46 -68.94 -100.87
N LEU A 237 42.64 -68.54 -100.39
CA LEU A 237 43.91 -68.74 -101.12
C LEU A 237 44.20 -70.23 -101.37
N SER A 238 43.92 -71.10 -100.40
CA SER A 238 44.08 -72.55 -100.58
C SER A 238 43.09 -73.13 -101.62
N GLN A 239 41.86 -72.62 -101.67
CA GLN A 239 40.86 -72.98 -102.68
C GLN A 239 41.25 -72.47 -104.06
N CYS A 240 41.74 -71.23 -104.18
CA CYS A 240 42.27 -70.67 -105.43
C CYS A 240 43.49 -71.46 -105.92
N TYR A 241 44.41 -71.83 -105.03
CA TYR A 241 45.56 -72.68 -105.37
C TYR A 241 45.13 -74.07 -105.83
N GLN A 242 44.20 -74.72 -105.13
CA GLN A 242 43.71 -76.05 -105.51
C GLN A 242 42.90 -76.02 -106.81
N ALA A 243 42.13 -74.94 -107.05
CA ALA A 243 41.46 -74.68 -108.32
C ALA A 243 42.47 -74.49 -109.46
N LEU A 244 43.55 -73.73 -109.24
CA LEU A 244 44.64 -73.53 -110.19
C LEU A 244 45.37 -74.85 -110.51
N VAL A 245 45.70 -75.67 -109.51
CA VAL A 245 46.29 -77.00 -109.73
C VAL A 245 45.31 -77.88 -110.54
N SER A 246 44.00 -77.78 -110.30
CA SER A 246 43.00 -78.52 -111.08
C SER A 246 42.85 -78.03 -112.53
N SER A 247 43.05 -76.73 -112.80
CA SER A 247 43.01 -76.19 -114.16
C SER A 247 44.31 -76.46 -114.90
N GLU A 248 45.46 -76.40 -114.21
CA GLU A 248 46.75 -76.81 -114.74
C GLU A 248 46.78 -78.31 -115.09
N ALA A 249 46.16 -79.17 -114.28
CA ALA A 249 45.97 -80.59 -114.60
C ALA A 249 45.10 -80.80 -115.86
N LYS A 250 43.98 -80.06 -115.98
CA LYS A 250 43.13 -80.08 -117.20
C LYS A 250 43.88 -79.56 -118.43
N LEU A 251 44.70 -78.52 -118.29
CA LEU A 251 45.55 -78.01 -119.36
C LEU A 251 46.64 -79.01 -119.77
N ARG A 252 47.25 -79.74 -118.82
CA ARG A 252 48.16 -80.85 -119.14
C ARG A 252 47.47 -81.99 -119.87
N GLN A 253 46.25 -82.36 -119.47
CA GLN A 253 45.44 -83.35 -120.19
C GLN A 253 45.12 -82.88 -121.61
N SER A 254 44.63 -81.65 -121.78
CA SER A 254 44.34 -81.05 -123.09
C SER A 254 45.60 -80.93 -123.96
N HIS A 255 46.77 -80.63 -123.38
CA HIS A 255 48.05 -80.65 -124.09
C HIS A 255 48.45 -82.08 -124.51
N GLN A 256 48.16 -83.11 -123.70
CA GLN A 256 48.40 -84.51 -124.10
C GLN A 256 47.46 -84.91 -125.25
N GLU A 257 46.18 -84.54 -125.20
CA GLU A 257 45.19 -84.76 -126.26
C GLU A 257 45.53 -84.01 -127.56
N LEU A 258 46.04 -82.78 -127.46
CA LEU A 258 46.53 -82.03 -128.62
C LEU A 258 47.85 -82.61 -129.14
N SER A 259 48.74 -83.10 -128.26
CA SER A 259 49.99 -83.73 -128.67
C SER A 259 49.76 -85.05 -129.41
N THR A 260 48.74 -85.84 -129.04
CA THR A 260 48.37 -87.05 -129.80
C THR A 260 47.70 -86.70 -131.13
N GLN A 261 46.92 -85.62 -131.20
CA GLN A 261 46.40 -85.09 -132.47
C GLN A 261 47.52 -84.57 -133.39
N VAL A 262 48.58 -83.94 -132.85
CA VAL A 262 49.75 -83.53 -133.63
C VAL A 262 50.50 -84.75 -134.16
N VAL A 263 50.74 -85.79 -133.36
CA VAL A 263 51.36 -87.04 -133.84
C VAL A 263 50.53 -87.68 -134.95
N GLN A 264 49.20 -87.76 -134.80
CA GLN A 264 48.30 -88.25 -135.87
C GLN A 264 48.34 -87.38 -137.14
N LYS A 265 48.66 -86.08 -137.02
CA LYS A 265 48.84 -85.18 -138.17
C LYS A 265 50.21 -85.34 -138.81
N ASP A 266 51.27 -85.55 -138.04
CA ASP A 266 52.60 -85.83 -138.54
C ASP A 266 52.68 -87.21 -139.23
N GLU A 267 51.93 -88.20 -138.75
CA GLU A 267 51.69 -89.48 -139.44
C GLU A 267 50.99 -89.26 -140.79
N GLN A 268 49.91 -88.49 -140.84
CA GLN A 268 49.22 -88.13 -142.09
C GLN A 268 50.11 -87.32 -143.05
N ILE A 269 50.94 -86.42 -142.54
CA ILE A 269 51.93 -85.66 -143.33
C ILE A 269 53.00 -86.62 -143.88
N SER A 270 53.44 -87.60 -143.10
CA SER A 270 54.41 -88.62 -143.52
C SER A 270 53.84 -89.53 -144.63
N GLU A 271 52.57 -89.93 -144.54
CA GLU A 271 51.88 -90.65 -145.62
C GLU A 271 51.77 -89.79 -146.90
N LEU A 272 51.43 -88.51 -146.77
CA LEU A 272 51.35 -87.58 -147.91
C LEU A 272 52.73 -87.29 -148.52
N GLN A 273 53.80 -87.22 -147.72
CA GLN A 273 55.17 -87.11 -148.21
C GLN A 273 55.61 -88.38 -148.95
N ALA A 274 55.25 -89.57 -148.45
CA ALA A 274 55.51 -90.83 -149.15
C ALA A 274 54.73 -90.96 -150.47
N GLN A 275 53.53 -90.36 -150.56
CA GLN A 275 52.78 -90.23 -151.82
C GLN A 275 53.43 -89.21 -152.78
N LEU A 276 53.95 -88.10 -152.26
CA LEU A 276 54.64 -87.08 -153.04
C LEU A 276 55.96 -87.62 -153.64
N GLN A 277 56.74 -88.37 -152.84
CA GLN A 277 57.98 -89.02 -153.28
C GLN A 277 57.72 -89.94 -154.49
N LYS A 278 56.66 -90.75 -154.44
CA LYS A 278 56.22 -91.62 -155.55
C LYS A 278 55.79 -90.87 -156.83
N GLN A 279 55.53 -89.57 -156.78
CA GLN A 279 55.34 -88.75 -157.98
C GLN A 279 56.62 -88.10 -158.50
N GLN A 280 57.67 -87.97 -157.68
CA GLN A 280 58.92 -87.33 -158.07
C GLN A 280 59.85 -88.26 -158.85
N ASP A 281 59.79 -89.57 -158.62
CA ASP A 281 60.60 -90.60 -159.33
C ASP A 281 60.28 -90.74 -160.84
N LEU A 282 59.36 -89.93 -161.38
CA LEU A 282 58.79 -90.07 -162.74
C LEU A 282 59.25 -89.00 -163.76
N ARG A 283 60.24 -88.14 -163.45
CA ARG A 283 60.81 -87.17 -164.41
C ARG A 283 62.35 -87.06 -164.32
N HIS A 284 63.01 -87.02 -165.48
CA HIS A 284 64.46 -87.21 -165.65
C HIS A 284 65.35 -85.95 -165.49
N GLU A 285 66.50 -86.16 -164.84
CA GLU A 285 67.90 -85.89 -165.27
C GLU A 285 68.48 -84.52 -165.73
N LEU A 286 69.78 -84.36 -165.38
CA LEU A 286 70.88 -83.54 -165.97
C LEU A 286 71.01 -82.02 -165.63
N PRO A 287 72.24 -81.40 -165.70
CA PRO A 287 72.76 -80.60 -164.56
C PRO A 287 73.68 -79.37 -164.86
N GLN A 288 74.04 -78.58 -163.82
CA GLN A 288 75.38 -77.95 -163.53
C GLN A 288 75.28 -77.05 -162.26
N GLN A 289 76.08 -77.26 -161.19
CA GLN A 289 77.42 -76.70 -160.87
C GLN A 289 77.48 -75.22 -160.40
N HIS A 290 78.21 -74.80 -159.34
CA HIS A 290 78.81 -75.48 -158.16
C HIS A 290 79.34 -74.45 -157.10
N THR A 291 79.99 -74.91 -156.00
CA THR A 291 80.66 -74.16 -154.87
C THR A 291 79.70 -73.59 -153.78
N CYS A 292 79.76 -73.96 -152.48
CA CYS A 292 80.79 -73.85 -151.39
C CYS A 292 80.85 -72.47 -150.70
N SER A 293 80.96 -72.30 -149.36
CA SER A 293 80.84 -73.17 -148.15
C SER A 293 80.82 -72.24 -146.89
N GLY A 294 80.54 -72.59 -145.62
CA GLY A 294 80.14 -73.83 -144.90
C GLY A 294 80.44 -73.71 -143.37
N TYR A 295 80.02 -74.69 -142.54
CA TYR A 295 80.39 -74.90 -141.11
C TYR A 295 79.88 -73.86 -140.04
N GLN A 296 79.81 -74.12 -138.71
CA GLN A 296 79.32 -75.27 -137.89
C GLN A 296 79.24 -74.88 -136.36
N VAL A 297 78.53 -75.68 -135.53
CA VAL A 297 78.85 -76.01 -134.10
C VAL A 297 78.48 -75.06 -132.89
N CYS A 298 77.91 -75.70 -131.83
CA CYS A 298 77.85 -75.47 -130.36
C CYS A 298 77.28 -74.21 -129.62
N PHE A 299 76.22 -74.49 -128.83
CA PHE A 299 76.11 -74.40 -127.35
C PHE A 299 76.88 -73.34 -126.50
N THR A 300 76.17 -72.67 -125.60
CA THR A 300 76.52 -72.54 -124.14
C THR A 300 75.32 -72.05 -123.29
N CYS A 301 75.46 -71.97 -121.96
CA CYS A 301 74.38 -71.61 -121.01
C CYS A 301 74.93 -70.87 -119.76
N LYS A 302 74.26 -69.78 -119.31
CA LYS A 302 74.05 -69.41 -117.87
C LYS A 302 73.31 -68.07 -117.62
N ARG A 303 72.19 -68.18 -116.89
CA ARG A 303 71.66 -67.32 -115.80
C ARG A 303 72.52 -66.15 -115.26
N SER A 304 71.95 -64.93 -115.19
CA SER A 304 71.65 -64.21 -113.92
C SER A 304 71.00 -62.80 -114.03
N LEU A 305 69.91 -62.59 -113.27
CA LEU A 305 69.59 -61.43 -112.39
C LEU A 305 69.70 -59.95 -112.88
N VAL A 306 68.60 -59.17 -112.75
CA VAL A 306 68.44 -57.97 -111.86
C VAL A 306 67.16 -57.16 -112.20
N GLN A 307 66.27 -57.06 -111.20
CA GLN A 307 65.26 -56.05 -110.82
C GLN A 307 64.61 -55.01 -111.79
N ASN A 308 63.37 -54.64 -111.40
CA ASN A 308 62.55 -53.47 -111.78
C ASN A 308 61.92 -53.57 -113.19
N GLN A 309 60.67 -53.13 -113.42
CA GLN A 309 59.82 -52.19 -112.66
C GLN A 309 58.39 -52.71 -112.46
N ALA A 310 57.76 -52.34 -111.35
CA ALA A 310 56.33 -52.47 -111.12
C ALA A 310 55.83 -51.25 -110.32
N GLU A 311 55.49 -50.15 -111.01
CA GLU A 311 55.01 -48.94 -110.34
C GLU A 311 54.15 -48.04 -111.26
N MET A 312 52.85 -48.34 -111.34
CA MET A 312 51.78 -47.38 -111.67
C MET A 312 50.41 -47.94 -111.24
N VAL A 313 49.41 -47.06 -111.10
CA VAL A 313 48.02 -47.38 -110.72
C VAL A 313 47.84 -47.97 -109.31
N PHE A 314 48.17 -47.20 -108.24
CA PHE A 314 47.40 -47.24 -106.96
C PHE A 314 47.68 -46.07 -105.98
N ARG A 315 47.67 -44.80 -106.43
CA ARG A 315 47.71 -43.63 -105.52
C ARG A 315 46.98 -42.39 -106.07
N GLU A 316 45.70 -42.20 -105.73
CA GLU A 316 45.04 -40.89 -105.99
C GLU A 316 43.80 -40.56 -105.11
N THR A 317 43.52 -41.32 -104.04
CA THR A 317 42.25 -41.19 -103.27
C THR A 317 42.42 -40.88 -101.77
N HIS A 318 43.65 -40.64 -101.28
CA HIS A 318 43.95 -40.62 -99.84
C HIS A 318 44.17 -39.24 -99.19
N THR A 319 44.17 -38.14 -99.95
CA THR A 319 44.41 -36.78 -99.43
C THR A 319 43.16 -36.14 -98.80
N ASP A 320 42.01 -36.29 -99.45
CA ASP A 320 40.84 -35.44 -99.17
C ASP A 320 40.14 -35.84 -97.87
N PHE A 321 40.20 -37.13 -97.51
CA PHE A 321 39.64 -37.68 -96.28
C PHE A 321 40.31 -37.11 -95.01
N ILE A 322 41.58 -36.71 -95.10
CA ILE A 322 42.35 -36.23 -93.94
C ILE A 322 41.96 -34.80 -93.56
N HIS A 323 41.68 -33.93 -94.54
CA HIS A 323 41.23 -32.57 -94.28
C HIS A 323 39.85 -32.52 -93.60
N GLN A 324 38.93 -33.40 -93.99
CA GLN A 324 37.57 -33.43 -93.43
C GLN A 324 37.54 -33.90 -91.97
N LEU A 325 38.50 -34.74 -91.54
CA LEU A 325 38.59 -35.26 -90.18
C LEU A 325 39.12 -34.23 -89.16
N LEU A 326 39.94 -33.26 -89.60
CA LEU A 326 40.55 -32.23 -88.74
C LEU A 326 39.56 -31.10 -88.38
N ASP A 327 38.73 -30.67 -89.33
CA ASP A 327 37.74 -29.61 -89.12
C ASP A 327 36.64 -30.00 -88.11
N VAL A 328 36.30 -31.30 -88.04
CA VAL A 328 35.40 -31.85 -87.00
C VAL A 328 36.02 -31.78 -85.61
N LYS A 329 37.32 -32.08 -85.47
CA LYS A 329 38.02 -32.06 -84.16
C LYS A 329 38.14 -30.66 -83.57
N LEU A 330 38.34 -29.63 -84.39
CA LEU A 330 38.41 -28.23 -83.91
C LEU A 330 37.08 -27.73 -83.34
N LYS A 331 35.94 -28.13 -83.91
CA LYS A 331 34.61 -27.70 -83.48
C LYS A 331 34.18 -28.27 -82.13
N ILE A 332 34.71 -29.45 -81.75
CA ILE A 332 34.42 -30.10 -80.46
C ILE A 332 35.10 -29.38 -79.28
N LEU A 333 36.35 -28.95 -79.45
CA LEU A 333 37.12 -28.29 -78.38
C LEU A 333 36.56 -26.92 -77.96
N GLN A 334 35.84 -26.23 -78.85
CA GLN A 334 35.29 -24.91 -78.56
C GLN A 334 34.05 -24.93 -77.64
N HIS A 335 33.42 -26.11 -77.46
CA HIS A 335 32.12 -26.22 -76.77
C HIS A 335 32.20 -26.53 -75.26
N LEU A 336 33.37 -26.94 -74.75
CA LEU A 336 33.55 -27.44 -73.38
C LEU A 336 33.82 -26.36 -72.32
N LEU A 337 34.07 -25.11 -72.71
CA LEU A 337 34.61 -24.05 -71.84
C LEU A 337 33.55 -23.09 -71.26
N ARG A 338 32.27 -23.50 -71.16
CA ARG A 338 31.19 -22.61 -70.69
C ARG A 338 29.99 -23.31 -70.03
N SER A 339 30.10 -23.66 -68.73
CA SER A 339 28.99 -23.60 -67.75
C SER A 339 29.46 -23.74 -66.28
N ASN A 340 28.76 -23.03 -65.39
CA ASN A 340 28.90 -22.99 -63.91
C ASN A 340 28.13 -24.19 -63.24
N PRO A 341 28.16 -24.46 -61.89
CA PRO A 341 28.37 -23.49 -60.78
C PRO A 341 29.04 -23.97 -59.44
N GLY A 342 29.31 -23.02 -58.53
CA GLY A 342 28.80 -23.06 -57.13
C GLY A 342 29.75 -23.27 -55.93
N ASN A 343 29.82 -22.25 -55.04
CA ASN A 343 30.06 -22.27 -53.57
C ASN A 343 31.25 -23.07 -52.94
N ALA A 344 31.91 -22.62 -51.84
CA ALA A 344 31.92 -21.33 -51.13
C ALA A 344 33.13 -21.23 -50.16
N HIS A 345 33.38 -20.01 -49.65
CA HIS A 345 33.97 -19.62 -48.34
C HIS A 345 34.51 -20.69 -47.35
N LYS A 346 35.57 -20.47 -46.55
CA LYS A 346 36.35 -19.25 -46.19
C LYS A 346 37.61 -19.61 -45.37
N LYS A 347 38.74 -18.91 -45.57
CA LYS A 347 39.55 -18.30 -44.48
C LYS A 347 40.40 -17.15 -45.04
N ILE A 348 40.90 -16.27 -44.16
CA ILE A 348 41.30 -14.90 -44.51
C ILE A 348 42.68 -14.55 -43.92
N GLN A 349 43.58 -14.08 -44.79
CA GLN A 349 44.78 -13.26 -44.50
C GLN A 349 45.19 -12.69 -45.88
N GLU A 350 45.58 -11.43 -46.11
CA GLU A 350 45.90 -10.29 -45.23
C GLU A 350 45.79 -8.95 -46.01
N TYR A 351 46.17 -7.82 -45.41
CA TYR A 351 46.36 -6.46 -45.97
C TYR A 351 45.15 -5.53 -46.27
N PHE A 352 45.28 -4.31 -45.71
CA PHE A 352 44.66 -3.02 -46.10
C PHE A 352 45.56 -2.30 -47.15
N PRO A 353 45.26 -1.07 -47.65
CA PRO A 353 44.03 -0.27 -47.64
C PRO A 353 43.61 0.24 -49.06
N SER A 354 42.51 1.00 -49.17
CA SER A 354 42.48 2.36 -49.77
C SER A 354 41.14 2.72 -50.44
N GLU A 355 40.79 4.00 -50.40
CA GLU A 355 39.67 4.60 -51.14
C GLU A 355 39.94 4.67 -52.66
N ARG A 356 38.88 4.65 -53.48
CA ARG A 356 38.78 5.57 -54.64
C ARG A 356 37.36 5.77 -55.14
N LYS A 357 37.11 6.95 -55.70
CA LYS A 357 35.82 7.41 -56.26
C LYS A 357 35.51 6.69 -57.58
N GLY A 358 34.22 6.39 -57.80
CA GLY A 358 33.67 5.94 -59.10
C GLY A 358 32.22 6.43 -59.25
N ALA A 359 31.87 6.97 -60.42
CA ALA A 359 30.59 7.62 -60.68
C ALA A 359 29.45 6.61 -61.03
N PRO A 360 28.16 6.97 -60.87
CA PRO A 360 27.07 5.99 -60.82
C PRO A 360 26.51 5.59 -62.19
N VAL A 361 26.13 4.32 -62.32
CA VAL A 361 25.28 3.83 -63.42
C VAL A 361 23.81 3.98 -63.02
N GLN A 362 23.09 4.93 -63.63
CA GLN A 362 21.65 5.06 -63.42
C GLN A 362 20.86 3.91 -64.05
N ARG A 363 20.25 3.05 -63.22
CA ARG A 363 19.07 2.25 -63.60
C ARG A 363 18.10 2.08 -62.42
N SER A 364 17.16 3.00 -62.31
CA SER A 364 15.81 2.73 -61.79
C SER A 364 14.85 3.76 -62.37
N ARG A 365 13.79 3.29 -63.05
CA ARG A 365 12.67 4.14 -63.49
C ARG A 365 11.63 4.16 -62.37
N SER A 366 11.44 5.30 -61.72
CA SER A 366 10.25 5.57 -60.91
C SER A 366 9.51 6.76 -61.51
N LEU A 367 8.19 6.61 -61.69
CA LEU A 367 7.30 7.68 -62.14
C LEU A 367 6.72 8.35 -60.89
N SER A 368 7.04 9.62 -60.68
CA SER A 368 6.39 10.47 -59.68
C SER A 368 6.35 11.92 -60.22
N PRO A 369 5.28 12.70 -59.97
CA PRO A 369 5.10 13.99 -60.64
C PRO A 369 6.14 15.04 -60.22
N ALA A 370 6.65 15.80 -61.20
CA ALA A 370 7.58 16.92 -60.97
C ALA A 370 6.83 18.16 -60.44
N GLY A 371 6.48 18.15 -59.15
CA GLY A 371 5.73 19.21 -58.47
C GLY A 371 6.58 20.41 -58.02
N SER A 372 6.57 21.47 -58.83
CA SER A 372 6.92 22.88 -58.49
C SER A 372 8.29 23.16 -57.85
N VAL A 373 9.14 23.84 -58.63
CA VAL A 373 10.36 24.52 -58.15
C VAL A 373 9.97 25.68 -57.23
N GLY A 374 10.40 25.63 -55.97
CA GLY A 374 10.14 26.68 -55.00
C GLY A 374 10.93 26.51 -53.70
N LEU A 375 11.74 27.54 -53.39
CA LEU A 375 12.41 27.85 -52.13
C LEU A 375 13.15 26.70 -51.42
N GLY A 376 14.45 26.59 -51.69
CA GLY A 376 15.37 25.68 -51.00
C GLY A 376 15.82 26.20 -49.64
N SER A 377 15.10 25.82 -48.57
CA SER A 377 15.62 25.78 -47.19
C SER A 377 14.71 24.90 -46.31
N GLY A 378 13.42 25.27 -46.21
CA GLY A 378 12.43 24.55 -45.39
C GLY A 378 12.35 23.05 -45.70
N ARG A 379 12.22 22.67 -46.99
CA ARG A 379 12.17 21.26 -47.41
C ARG A 379 13.42 20.43 -47.06
N ARG A 380 14.58 21.07 -46.82
CA ARG A 380 15.78 20.39 -46.27
C ARG A 380 15.60 20.16 -44.76
N ILE A 381 15.18 21.19 -44.02
CA ILE A 381 14.96 21.10 -42.56
C ILE A 381 13.86 20.06 -42.25
N GLU A 382 12.79 20.03 -43.03
CA GLU A 382 11.72 19.02 -42.96
C GLU A 382 12.25 17.60 -43.23
N ALA A 383 13.09 17.42 -44.25
CA ALA A 383 13.71 16.14 -44.56
C ALA A 383 14.70 15.70 -43.46
N GLU A 384 15.53 16.62 -42.94
CA GLU A 384 16.45 16.38 -41.83
C GLU A 384 15.69 16.05 -40.52
N GLN A 385 14.53 16.67 -40.29
CA GLN A 385 13.63 16.33 -39.18
C GLN A 385 13.09 14.90 -39.34
N ARG A 386 12.56 14.58 -40.53
CA ARG A 386 11.98 13.26 -40.85
C ARG A 386 13.02 12.13 -40.85
N ILE A 387 14.28 12.43 -41.17
CA ILE A 387 15.42 11.52 -40.99
C ILE A 387 15.67 11.29 -39.50
N ARG A 388 15.77 12.33 -38.67
CA ARG A 388 15.95 12.18 -37.21
C ARG A 388 14.81 11.37 -36.56
N ASP A 389 13.56 11.61 -36.95
CA ASP A 389 12.41 10.84 -36.45
C ASP A 389 12.46 9.35 -36.87
N LEU A 390 12.94 9.04 -38.09
CA LEU A 390 13.18 7.67 -38.54
C LEU A 390 14.38 7.00 -37.85
N GLU A 391 15.44 7.76 -37.55
CA GLU A 391 16.60 7.28 -36.78
C GLU A 391 16.19 6.95 -35.33
N GLU A 392 15.38 7.80 -34.68
CA GLU A 392 14.83 7.54 -33.35
C GLU A 392 13.90 6.31 -33.36
N LEU A 393 13.02 6.18 -34.38
CA LEU A 393 12.17 5.00 -34.55
C LEU A 393 13.01 3.72 -34.76
N LEU A 394 14.08 3.79 -35.55
CA LEU A 394 15.02 2.68 -35.77
C LEU A 394 15.73 2.27 -34.46
N GLN A 395 16.13 3.24 -33.63
CA GLN A 395 16.71 2.97 -32.31
C GLN A 395 15.68 2.31 -31.37
N LEU A 396 14.44 2.79 -31.33
CA LEU A 396 13.37 2.19 -30.54
C LEU A 396 13.04 0.77 -31.02
N LYS A 397 12.97 0.51 -32.33
CA LYS A 397 12.79 -0.85 -32.89
C LYS A 397 13.98 -1.77 -32.64
N SER A 398 15.19 -1.23 -32.59
CA SER A 398 16.38 -1.97 -32.16
C SER A 398 16.29 -2.36 -30.68
N GLY A 399 15.78 -1.46 -29.83
CA GLY A 399 15.49 -1.70 -28.42
C GLY A 399 14.38 -2.73 -28.18
N GLU A 400 13.32 -2.72 -29.00
CA GLU A 400 12.26 -3.74 -28.98
C GLU A 400 12.83 -5.14 -29.27
N ASN A 401 13.66 -5.27 -30.31
CA ASN A 401 14.36 -6.51 -30.65
C ASN A 401 15.41 -6.93 -29.59
N GLU A 402 15.98 -5.98 -28.86
CA GLU A 402 16.92 -6.22 -27.76
C GLU A 402 16.22 -6.76 -26.51
N GLU A 403 15.10 -6.16 -26.09
CA GLU A 403 14.30 -6.69 -24.97
C GLU A 403 13.63 -8.03 -25.31
N LEU A 404 13.22 -8.25 -26.57
CA LEU A 404 12.78 -9.57 -27.05
C LEU A 404 13.87 -10.64 -26.89
N ARG A 405 15.12 -10.35 -27.30
CA ARG A 405 16.25 -11.26 -27.12
C ARG A 405 16.54 -11.53 -25.65
N LYS A 406 16.64 -10.49 -24.81
CA LYS A 406 16.81 -10.62 -23.35
C LYS A 406 15.68 -11.43 -22.69
N ALA A 407 14.43 -11.27 -23.10
CA ALA A 407 13.31 -12.04 -22.58
C ALA A 407 13.42 -13.53 -22.96
N HIS A 408 13.81 -13.83 -24.20
CA HIS A 408 14.07 -15.19 -24.67
C HIS A 408 15.26 -15.83 -23.93
N ASP A 409 16.37 -15.11 -23.78
CA ASP A 409 17.58 -15.62 -23.15
C ASP A 409 17.38 -15.85 -21.65
N LYS A 410 16.67 -14.98 -20.92
CA LYS A 410 16.23 -15.28 -19.53
C LYS A 410 15.34 -16.52 -19.46
N ARG A 411 14.42 -16.72 -20.42
CA ARG A 411 13.57 -17.92 -20.47
C ARG A 411 14.41 -19.18 -20.70
N ARG A 412 15.44 -19.10 -21.54
CA ARG A 412 16.43 -20.14 -21.79
C ARG A 412 17.29 -20.41 -20.54
N GLU A 413 17.75 -19.38 -19.84
CA GLU A 413 18.47 -19.50 -18.55
C GLU A 413 17.60 -20.19 -17.49
N ARG A 414 16.34 -19.75 -17.30
CA ARG A 414 15.37 -20.39 -16.40
C ARG A 414 15.20 -21.88 -16.75
N LEU A 415 15.05 -22.21 -18.03
CA LEU A 415 14.93 -23.61 -18.49
C LEU A 415 16.23 -24.40 -18.24
N CYS A 416 17.40 -23.84 -18.53
CA CYS A 416 18.69 -24.47 -18.27
C CYS A 416 18.90 -24.73 -16.77
N LEU A 417 18.58 -23.77 -15.90
CA LEU A 417 18.64 -23.92 -14.44
C LEU A 417 17.69 -25.00 -13.91
N VAL A 418 16.47 -25.09 -14.44
CA VAL A 418 15.54 -26.18 -14.09
C VAL A 418 16.09 -27.54 -14.57
N GLN A 419 16.68 -27.60 -15.77
CA GLN A 419 17.30 -28.83 -16.27
C GLN A 419 18.56 -29.24 -15.49
N THR A 420 19.42 -28.31 -15.07
CA THR A 420 20.58 -28.62 -14.22
C THR A 420 20.12 -29.05 -12.83
N ASN A 421 19.18 -28.35 -12.20
CA ASN A 421 18.65 -28.72 -10.90
C ASN A 421 18.00 -30.11 -10.92
N TYR A 422 17.24 -30.43 -11.97
CA TYR A 422 16.66 -31.76 -12.15
C TYR A 422 17.72 -32.85 -12.39
N LYS A 423 18.79 -32.57 -13.14
CA LYS A 423 19.96 -33.47 -13.25
C LYS A 423 20.63 -33.68 -11.89
N THR A 424 20.93 -32.60 -11.17
CA THR A 424 21.55 -32.64 -9.84
C THR A 424 20.71 -33.43 -8.84
N ILE A 425 19.39 -33.23 -8.78
CA ILE A 425 18.50 -34.01 -7.91
C ILE A 425 18.46 -35.48 -8.34
N ARG A 426 18.35 -35.77 -9.65
CA ARG A 426 18.38 -37.14 -10.19
C ARG A 426 19.69 -37.86 -9.83
N ASP A 427 20.82 -37.18 -9.96
CA ASP A 427 22.13 -37.79 -9.73
C ASP A 427 22.48 -37.84 -8.24
N GLN A 428 21.97 -36.91 -7.41
CA GLN A 428 21.93 -37.05 -5.95
C GLN A 428 21.06 -38.25 -5.51
N MET A 429 19.90 -38.48 -6.14
CA MET A 429 19.08 -39.66 -5.85
C MET A 429 19.82 -40.95 -6.20
N LYS A 430 20.43 -41.04 -7.40
CA LYS A 430 21.28 -42.18 -7.77
C LYS A 430 22.45 -42.38 -6.81
N GLU A 431 23.09 -41.32 -6.35
CA GLU A 431 24.22 -41.43 -5.41
C GLU A 431 23.75 -41.85 -4.01
N MET A 432 22.59 -41.36 -3.57
CA MET A 432 21.91 -41.84 -2.36
C MET A 432 21.46 -43.31 -2.49
N GLU A 433 21.13 -43.78 -3.69
CA GLU A 433 20.78 -45.18 -3.99
C GLU A 433 22.02 -46.09 -4.02
N LYS A 434 23.11 -45.68 -4.68
CA LYS A 434 24.41 -46.38 -4.65
C LYS A 434 24.97 -46.46 -3.23
N SER A 435 25.01 -45.33 -2.52
CA SER A 435 25.49 -45.29 -1.12
C SER A 435 24.55 -46.04 -0.19
N ARG A 436 23.23 -46.13 -0.47
CA ARG A 436 22.35 -47.09 0.18
C ARG A 436 22.85 -48.52 0.01
N GLY A 437 23.19 -48.93 -1.21
CA GLY A 437 23.72 -50.26 -1.52
C GLY A 437 24.96 -50.61 -0.68
N PHE A 438 25.91 -49.69 -0.55
CA PHE A 438 27.09 -49.88 0.30
C PHE A 438 26.83 -49.76 1.81
N LEU A 439 25.79 -49.02 2.25
CA LEU A 439 25.46 -48.83 3.67
C LEU A 439 24.47 -49.88 4.21
N THR A 440 23.90 -50.74 3.36
CA THR A 440 22.88 -51.74 3.74
C THR A 440 23.35 -52.71 4.84
N GLU A 441 24.65 -53.03 4.85
CA GLU A 441 25.25 -54.06 5.70
C GLU A 441 25.55 -53.57 7.13
N TYR A 442 26.11 -52.36 7.28
CA TYR A 442 26.72 -51.91 8.55
C TYR A 442 26.11 -50.65 9.21
N MET A 443 25.29 -49.86 8.52
CA MET A 443 24.67 -48.66 9.13
C MET A 443 23.17 -48.54 8.80
N LYS A 444 22.39 -49.49 9.34
CA LYS A 444 20.98 -49.26 9.64
C LYS A 444 20.87 -48.15 10.70
N LYS A 445 20.83 -46.89 10.27
CA LYS A 445 20.17 -45.83 11.06
C LYS A 445 18.76 -46.34 11.33
N GLN A 446 18.45 -46.61 12.60
CA GLN A 446 17.14 -47.12 12.97
C GLN A 446 16.07 -46.16 12.44
N ARG A 447 15.15 -46.69 11.64
CA ARG A 447 13.86 -46.05 11.46
C ARG A 447 13.25 -46.01 12.87
N PRO A 448 12.82 -44.84 13.40
CA PRO A 448 12.18 -44.79 14.71
C PRO A 448 11.06 -45.83 14.77
N GLU A 449 11.07 -46.63 15.82
CA GLU A 449 10.24 -47.83 15.89
C GLU A 449 8.74 -47.47 15.82
N PRO A 450 7.85 -48.35 15.31
CA PRO A 450 6.43 -48.02 15.12
C PRO A 450 5.61 -47.67 16.38
N TRP A 451 6.24 -47.63 17.55
CA TRP A 451 5.70 -47.05 18.79
C TRP A 451 6.27 -45.65 19.11
N GLN A 452 7.51 -45.33 18.70
CA GLN A 452 8.09 -43.99 18.83
C GLN A 452 7.33 -43.00 17.91
N LEU A 453 6.94 -43.45 16.71
CA LEU A 453 6.11 -42.69 15.78
C LEU A 453 4.60 -42.62 16.14
N ARG A 454 4.19 -43.08 17.34
CA ARG A 454 2.81 -42.93 17.84
C ARG A 454 2.62 -41.69 18.72
N GLN A 455 3.71 -41.03 19.12
CA GLN A 455 3.64 -39.81 19.92
C GLN A 455 3.37 -38.57 19.06
N GLU A 456 3.69 -38.64 17.77
CA GLU A 456 3.32 -37.67 16.75
C GLU A 456 2.20 -38.26 15.87
N ASN A 457 1.24 -37.42 15.48
CA ASN A 457 0.21 -37.81 14.52
C ASN A 457 0.86 -37.97 13.13
N SER A 458 1.35 -39.17 12.82
CA SER A 458 2.06 -39.47 11.56
C SER A 458 1.30 -38.98 10.33
N ASP A 459 -0.03 -39.16 10.30
CA ASP A 459 -0.87 -38.70 9.19
C ASP A 459 -0.99 -37.18 9.12
N ALA A 460 -0.95 -36.47 10.27
CA ALA A 460 -0.88 -35.01 10.29
C ALA A 460 0.45 -34.51 9.72
N VAL A 461 1.58 -35.14 10.10
CA VAL A 461 2.91 -34.80 9.56
C VAL A 461 2.99 -35.09 8.05
N TRP A 462 2.37 -36.19 7.57
CA TRP A 462 2.25 -36.45 6.13
C TRP A 462 1.34 -35.45 5.42
N ASN A 463 0.23 -35.02 6.04
CA ASN A 463 -0.67 -34.02 5.50
C ASN A 463 -0.03 -32.63 5.45
N GLU A 464 0.71 -32.21 6.48
CA GLU A 464 1.52 -30.99 6.49
C GLU A 464 2.63 -31.06 5.45
N LEU A 465 3.35 -32.18 5.34
CA LEU A 465 4.39 -32.34 4.32
C LEU A 465 3.80 -32.35 2.91
N ALA A 466 2.60 -32.90 2.70
CA ALA A 466 1.87 -32.85 1.43
C ALA A 466 1.37 -31.42 1.13
N TYR A 467 0.82 -30.72 2.13
CA TYR A 467 0.42 -29.32 2.05
C TYR A 467 1.62 -28.45 1.68
N MET A 468 2.75 -28.55 2.40
CA MET A 468 3.97 -27.79 2.13
C MET A 468 4.60 -28.15 0.78
N LYS A 469 4.54 -29.41 0.33
CA LYS A 469 4.95 -29.77 -1.04
C LYS A 469 4.03 -29.15 -2.10
N ASN A 470 2.73 -29.11 -1.87
CA ASN A 470 1.76 -28.52 -2.78
C ASN A 470 1.81 -26.98 -2.78
N LEU A 471 2.06 -26.36 -1.63
CA LEU A 471 2.29 -24.93 -1.48
C LEU A 471 3.59 -24.53 -2.18
N ASN A 472 4.70 -25.25 -1.97
CA ASN A 472 5.94 -25.00 -2.70
C ASN A 472 5.76 -25.18 -4.22
N ARG A 473 5.02 -26.20 -4.68
CA ARG A 473 4.68 -26.36 -6.10
C ARG A 473 3.92 -25.15 -6.65
N LYS A 474 2.87 -24.70 -5.95
CA LYS A 474 2.10 -23.49 -6.30
C LYS A 474 3.00 -22.25 -6.37
N LEU A 475 3.75 -21.97 -5.30
CA LEU A 475 4.67 -20.83 -5.23
C LEU A 475 5.76 -20.88 -6.33
N THR A 476 6.27 -22.07 -6.71
CA THR A 476 7.21 -22.18 -7.83
C THR A 476 6.54 -21.95 -9.20
N ALA A 477 5.30 -22.38 -9.38
CA ALA A 477 4.54 -22.12 -10.61
C ALA A 477 4.15 -20.63 -10.72
N GLU A 478 3.67 -20.04 -9.63
CA GLU A 478 3.35 -18.61 -9.51
C GLU A 478 4.60 -17.75 -9.72
N LYS A 479 5.76 -18.13 -9.15
CA LYS A 479 7.03 -17.44 -9.40
C LYS A 479 7.40 -17.46 -10.88
N VAL A 480 7.35 -18.62 -11.54
CA VAL A 480 7.70 -18.72 -12.97
C VAL A 480 6.70 -17.95 -13.83
N ALA A 481 5.40 -17.99 -13.51
CA ALA A 481 4.38 -17.21 -14.20
C ALA A 481 4.63 -15.69 -14.07
N LEU A 482 4.90 -15.19 -12.86
CA LEU A 482 5.23 -13.79 -12.63
C LEU A 482 6.55 -13.37 -13.32
N GLU A 483 7.55 -14.25 -13.37
CA GLU A 483 8.79 -13.99 -14.12
C GLU A 483 8.57 -13.94 -15.64
N GLU A 484 7.65 -14.74 -16.19
CA GLU A 484 7.25 -14.66 -17.60
C GLU A 484 6.36 -13.43 -17.87
N GLU A 485 5.41 -13.10 -16.99
CA GLU A 485 4.62 -11.86 -17.08
C GLU A 485 5.49 -10.60 -17.06
N LEU A 486 6.51 -10.54 -16.19
CA LEU A 486 7.43 -9.40 -16.12
C LEU A 486 8.28 -9.25 -17.38
N ASP A 487 8.72 -10.35 -18.00
CA ASP A 487 9.45 -10.28 -19.27
C ASP A 487 8.52 -9.98 -20.46
N MET A 488 7.28 -10.47 -20.48
CA MET A 488 6.26 -10.06 -21.45
C MET A 488 5.91 -8.57 -21.33
N LEU A 489 5.72 -8.04 -20.12
CA LEU A 489 5.42 -6.62 -19.89
C LEU A 489 6.59 -5.71 -20.27
N ARG A 490 7.85 -6.15 -20.12
CA ARG A 490 9.02 -5.43 -20.64
C ARG A 490 8.97 -5.30 -22.15
N VAL A 491 8.78 -6.42 -22.85
CA VAL A 491 8.63 -6.48 -24.31
C VAL A 491 7.46 -5.63 -24.79
N GLN A 492 6.28 -5.78 -24.19
CA GLN A 492 5.09 -4.98 -24.48
C GLN A 492 5.40 -3.49 -24.31
N SER A 493 6.05 -3.08 -23.22
CA SER A 493 6.41 -1.66 -23.01
C SER A 493 7.39 -1.11 -24.06
N ALA A 494 8.22 -1.95 -24.68
CA ALA A 494 9.11 -1.55 -25.77
C ALA A 494 8.35 -1.40 -27.09
N MET A 495 7.44 -2.33 -27.38
CA MET A 495 6.52 -2.27 -28.52
C MET A 495 5.51 -1.12 -28.40
N ASP A 496 5.06 -0.78 -27.19
CA ASP A 496 4.20 0.38 -26.92
C ASP A 496 4.96 1.69 -27.20
N ARG A 497 6.27 1.77 -26.88
CA ARG A 497 7.11 2.95 -27.20
C ARG A 497 7.34 3.11 -28.70
N THR A 498 7.59 2.01 -29.43
CA THR A 498 7.79 2.08 -30.89
C THR A 498 6.49 2.43 -31.60
N THR A 499 5.38 1.76 -31.29
CA THR A 499 4.07 2.06 -31.87
C THR A 499 3.56 3.46 -31.51
N ALA A 500 3.87 3.98 -30.31
CA ALA A 500 3.61 5.38 -29.97
C ALA A 500 4.40 6.37 -30.85
N LYS A 501 5.69 6.10 -31.14
CA LYS A 501 6.50 6.92 -32.06
C LYS A 501 6.00 6.80 -33.50
N GLU A 502 5.64 5.60 -33.97
CA GLU A 502 5.02 5.38 -35.29
C GLU A 502 3.72 6.17 -35.45
N LEU A 503 2.80 6.06 -34.48
CA LEU A 503 1.54 6.81 -34.48
C LEU A 503 1.77 8.32 -34.40
N HIS A 504 2.76 8.78 -33.63
CA HIS A 504 3.11 10.19 -33.57
C HIS A 504 3.64 10.69 -34.93
N MET A 505 4.53 9.93 -35.58
CA MET A 505 5.00 10.22 -36.93
C MET A 505 3.85 10.28 -37.94
N CYS A 506 2.93 9.31 -37.92
CA CYS A 506 1.72 9.33 -38.77
C CYS A 506 0.89 10.59 -38.53
N LEU A 507 0.56 10.92 -37.28
CA LEU A 507 -0.21 12.13 -36.94
C LEU A 507 0.52 13.44 -37.34
N THR A 508 1.84 13.49 -37.25
CA THR A 508 2.61 14.66 -37.74
C THR A 508 2.66 14.73 -39.27
N ASN A 509 2.68 13.59 -39.97
CA ASN A 509 2.58 13.53 -41.43
C ASN A 509 1.18 13.97 -41.89
N ASP A 510 0.11 13.45 -41.27
CA ASP A 510 -1.26 13.86 -41.53
C ASP A 510 -1.46 15.37 -41.30
N HIS A 511 -0.87 15.90 -40.23
CA HIS A 511 -0.89 17.34 -39.94
C HIS A 511 -0.14 18.17 -41.00
N GLN A 512 1.06 17.73 -41.42
CA GLN A 512 1.81 18.38 -42.50
C GLN A 512 1.07 18.31 -43.84
N GLU A 513 0.45 17.18 -44.18
CA GLU A 513 -0.38 17.04 -45.37
C GLU A 513 -1.61 17.93 -45.32
N LEU A 514 -2.28 18.06 -44.17
CA LEU A 514 -3.41 18.97 -44.01
C LEU A 514 -2.98 20.44 -44.12
N LEU A 515 -1.80 20.81 -43.60
CA LEU A 515 -1.23 22.15 -43.80
C LEU A 515 -0.86 22.41 -45.28
N GLN A 516 -0.31 21.41 -45.98
CA GLN A 516 -0.02 21.51 -47.41
C GLN A 516 -1.30 21.66 -48.24
N LYS A 517 -2.32 20.83 -48.00
CA LYS A 517 -3.65 20.93 -48.66
C LYS A 517 -4.32 22.28 -48.38
N MET A 518 -4.25 22.80 -47.15
CA MET A 518 -4.73 24.14 -46.79
C MET A 518 -3.95 25.28 -47.47
N ALA A 519 -2.65 25.09 -47.76
CA ALA A 519 -1.84 26.05 -48.49
C ALA A 519 -2.08 25.99 -50.01
N GLU A 520 -2.29 24.79 -50.56
CA GLU A 520 -2.68 24.59 -51.96
C GLU A 520 -4.07 25.19 -52.23
N GLU A 521 -5.06 24.94 -51.37
CA GLU A 521 -6.39 25.59 -51.44
C GLU A 521 -6.31 27.13 -51.39
N GLN A 522 -5.30 27.70 -50.73
CA GLN A 522 -5.07 29.15 -50.70
C GLN A 522 -4.27 29.69 -51.90
N GLN A 523 -3.43 28.87 -52.56
CA GLN A 523 -2.69 29.29 -53.76
C GLN A 523 -3.50 29.13 -55.06
N VAL A 524 -4.54 28.30 -55.10
CA VAL A 524 -5.46 28.21 -56.24
C VAL A 524 -6.31 29.49 -56.34
N LYS A 525 -5.79 30.47 -57.10
CA LYS A 525 -6.52 31.66 -57.58
C LYS A 525 -7.63 31.24 -58.56
N SER A 526 -8.72 30.71 -58.01
CA SER A 526 -9.88 30.24 -58.78
C SER A 526 -10.75 31.41 -59.23
N SER A 527 -10.60 31.80 -60.50
CA SER A 527 -11.38 32.87 -61.15
C SER A 527 -12.84 32.46 -61.45
N THR A 528 -13.60 32.04 -60.44
CA THR A 528 -15.06 31.82 -60.53
C THR A 528 -15.70 31.80 -59.14
N PRO A 529 -16.81 32.51 -58.88
CA PRO A 529 -17.46 32.51 -57.57
C PRO A 529 -18.27 31.23 -57.34
N ILE A 530 -17.58 30.15 -56.97
CA ILE A 530 -18.23 28.91 -56.54
C ILE A 530 -19.02 29.19 -55.26
N LYS A 531 -20.33 28.90 -55.28
CA LYS A 531 -21.25 29.13 -54.16
C LYS A 531 -20.72 28.41 -52.91
N PRO A 532 -20.72 29.05 -51.71
CA PRO A 532 -20.21 28.41 -50.52
C PRO A 532 -21.04 27.15 -50.21
N PRO A 533 -20.43 25.96 -50.12
CA PRO A 533 -21.16 24.77 -49.70
C PRO A 533 -21.67 24.98 -48.27
N LEU A 534 -22.80 24.36 -47.93
CA LEU A 534 -23.44 24.49 -46.60
C LEU A 534 -22.50 24.10 -45.44
N SER A 535 -21.45 23.31 -45.74
CA SER A 535 -20.29 23.08 -44.88
C SER A 535 -19.63 24.38 -44.38
N SER A 536 -19.45 25.40 -45.21
CA SER A 536 -18.75 26.66 -44.84
C SER A 536 -19.42 27.40 -43.68
N SER A 537 -20.75 27.32 -43.56
CA SER A 537 -21.47 27.87 -42.40
C SER A 537 -21.17 27.08 -41.12
N ARG A 538 -21.23 25.73 -41.20
CA ARG A 538 -20.91 24.84 -40.08
C ARG A 538 -19.44 24.95 -39.65
N LEU A 539 -18.50 25.12 -40.58
CA LEU A 539 -17.08 25.37 -40.32
C LEU A 539 -16.85 26.76 -39.70
N LYS A 540 -17.52 27.81 -40.20
CA LYS A 540 -17.44 29.15 -39.56
C LYS A 540 -18.09 29.14 -38.16
N GLN A 541 -19.10 28.31 -37.92
CA GLN A 541 -19.64 28.08 -36.57
C GLN A 541 -18.69 27.26 -35.69
N SER A 542 -18.02 26.22 -36.21
CA SER A 542 -17.05 25.43 -35.43
C SER A 542 -15.81 26.25 -35.11
N PHE A 543 -15.28 27.07 -36.03
CA PHE A 543 -14.19 28.02 -35.74
C PHE A 543 -14.60 29.10 -34.73
N LYS A 544 -15.83 29.65 -34.80
CA LYS A 544 -16.35 30.56 -33.77
C LYS A 544 -16.47 29.86 -32.41
N LYS A 545 -16.90 28.60 -32.37
CA LYS A 545 -17.00 27.79 -31.14
C LYS A 545 -15.61 27.41 -30.59
N MET A 546 -14.67 27.08 -31.46
CA MET A 546 -13.26 26.80 -31.14
C MET A 546 -12.61 28.04 -30.54
N LYS A 547 -12.68 29.19 -31.21
CA LYS A 547 -12.17 30.47 -30.69
C LYS A 547 -12.82 30.89 -29.36
N TYR A 548 -14.12 30.64 -29.19
CA TYR A 548 -14.80 30.85 -27.92
C TYR A 548 -14.32 29.90 -26.81
N LEU A 549 -14.04 28.63 -27.14
CA LEU A 549 -13.50 27.65 -26.19
C LEU A 549 -12.03 27.93 -25.84
N GLU A 550 -11.22 28.38 -26.80
CA GLU A 550 -9.86 28.89 -26.58
C GLU A 550 -9.87 30.10 -25.65
N GLN A 551 -10.70 31.11 -25.94
CA GLN A 551 -10.88 32.27 -25.06
C GLN A 551 -11.36 31.87 -23.66
N ARG A 552 -12.28 30.90 -23.55
CA ARG A 552 -12.73 30.38 -22.27
C ARG A 552 -11.64 29.57 -21.54
N LEU A 553 -10.80 28.83 -22.26
CA LEU A 553 -9.68 28.09 -21.69
C LEU A 553 -8.61 29.05 -21.17
N VAL A 554 -8.22 30.07 -21.93
CA VAL A 554 -7.30 31.13 -21.49
C VAL A 554 -7.86 31.90 -20.28
N LEU A 555 -9.17 32.18 -20.23
CA LEU A 555 -9.80 32.78 -19.05
C LEU A 555 -9.78 31.84 -17.82
N MET A 556 -9.98 30.53 -18.00
CA MET A 556 -9.82 29.55 -16.92
C MET A 556 -8.36 29.44 -16.47
N GLU A 557 -7.40 29.48 -17.40
CA GLU A 557 -5.96 29.48 -17.09
C GLU A 557 -5.57 30.73 -16.29
N GLN A 558 -6.04 31.92 -16.70
CA GLN A 558 -5.88 33.18 -15.96
C GLN A 558 -6.53 33.11 -14.57
N GLN A 559 -7.73 32.55 -14.43
CA GLN A 559 -8.35 32.31 -13.12
C GLN A 559 -7.53 31.36 -12.26
N THR A 560 -6.97 30.29 -12.82
CA THR A 560 -6.08 29.39 -12.06
C THR A 560 -4.70 30.01 -11.78
N ALA A 561 -4.27 31.04 -12.51
CA ALA A 561 -3.09 31.84 -12.18
C ALA A 561 -3.39 32.79 -11.01
N ALA A 562 -4.47 33.56 -11.08
CA ALA A 562 -4.93 34.40 -9.97
C ALA A 562 -5.14 33.57 -8.68
N LEU A 563 -5.77 32.40 -8.76
CA LEU A 563 -5.92 31.49 -7.60
C LEU A 563 -4.59 30.90 -7.09
N ARG A 564 -3.54 30.83 -7.92
CA ARG A 564 -2.17 30.47 -7.46
C ARG A 564 -1.50 31.64 -6.76
N GLU A 565 -1.66 32.85 -7.29
CA GLU A 565 -1.14 34.09 -6.72
C GLU A 565 -1.82 34.43 -5.38
N GLU A 566 -3.16 34.36 -5.31
CA GLU A 566 -3.93 34.46 -4.06
C GLU A 566 -3.49 33.41 -3.05
N ARG A 567 -3.29 32.15 -3.47
CA ARG A 567 -2.76 31.09 -2.59
C ARG A 567 -1.36 31.42 -2.08
N GLN A 568 -0.50 32.02 -2.91
CA GLN A 568 0.86 32.41 -2.51
C GLN A 568 0.84 33.61 -1.55
N GLN A 569 -0.02 34.59 -1.78
CA GLN A 569 -0.27 35.72 -0.86
C GLN A 569 -0.84 35.23 0.48
N LEU A 570 -1.76 34.26 0.47
CA LEU A 570 -2.30 33.63 1.68
C LEU A 570 -1.25 32.82 2.44
N LEU A 571 -0.30 32.18 1.74
CA LEU A 571 0.85 31.52 2.39
C LEU A 571 1.77 32.55 3.05
N GLN A 572 2.11 33.64 2.36
CA GLN A 572 2.91 34.74 2.94
C GLN A 572 2.21 35.38 4.14
N ALA A 573 0.92 35.70 4.04
CA ALA A 573 0.14 36.24 5.15
C ALA A 573 0.04 35.26 6.33
N ASN A 574 0.01 33.95 6.08
CA ASN A 574 0.05 32.92 7.12
C ASN A 574 1.44 32.78 7.76
N GLU A 575 2.51 32.97 7.00
CA GLU A 575 3.88 33.07 7.51
C GLU A 575 4.06 34.33 8.38
N ASP A 576 3.56 35.48 7.95
CA ASP A 576 3.54 36.73 8.73
C ASP A 576 2.71 36.59 10.01
N LEU A 577 1.53 35.98 9.93
CA LEU A 577 0.72 35.63 11.11
C LEU A 577 1.48 34.69 12.04
N ALA A 578 2.18 33.67 11.53
CA ALA A 578 3.00 32.77 12.34
C ALA A 578 4.22 33.46 12.96
N HIS A 579 4.78 34.51 12.34
CA HIS A 579 5.80 35.36 12.98
C HIS A 579 5.18 36.27 14.06
N ASN A 580 4.01 36.85 13.82
CA ASN A 580 3.31 37.67 14.81
C ASN A 580 2.82 36.86 16.02
N CYS A 581 2.33 35.63 15.82
CA CYS A 581 2.01 34.71 16.93
C CYS A 581 3.27 34.37 17.75
N ARG A 582 4.42 34.11 17.11
CA ARG A 582 5.70 33.89 17.83
C ARG A 582 6.16 35.12 18.60
N ARG A 583 5.98 36.34 18.06
CA ARG A 583 6.27 37.60 18.76
C ARG A 583 5.34 37.82 19.96
N LEU A 584 4.03 37.58 19.79
CA LEU A 584 3.05 37.69 20.87
C LEU A 584 3.28 36.65 21.96
N GLN A 585 3.65 35.42 21.60
CA GLN A 585 4.05 34.39 22.56
C GLN A 585 5.23 34.85 23.40
N ALA A 586 6.31 35.33 22.77
CA ALA A 586 7.47 35.87 23.49
C ALA A 586 7.11 37.09 24.38
N SER A 587 6.14 37.93 23.98
CA SER A 587 5.63 39.02 24.84
C SER A 587 4.79 38.52 26.02
N VAL A 588 4.02 37.45 25.84
CA VAL A 588 3.23 36.81 26.92
C VAL A 588 4.14 36.09 27.90
N ASP A 589 5.20 35.44 27.43
CA ASP A 589 6.16 34.76 28.30
C ASP A 589 7.00 35.79 29.08
N PHE A 590 7.48 36.86 28.45
CA PHE A 590 8.13 37.99 29.16
C PHE A 590 7.22 38.64 30.22
N LEU A 591 5.92 38.75 29.97
CA LEU A 591 4.96 39.23 30.97
C LEU A 591 4.76 38.22 32.11
N ARG A 592 4.75 36.91 31.82
CA ARG A 592 4.67 35.85 32.84
C ARG A 592 5.91 35.83 33.72
N ASP A 593 7.09 36.03 33.15
CA ASP A 593 8.35 36.12 33.91
C ASP A 593 8.29 37.32 34.88
N GLN A 594 7.86 38.49 34.40
CA GLN A 594 7.65 39.69 35.22
C GLN A 594 6.53 39.54 36.27
N GLU A 595 5.48 38.75 36.00
CA GLU A 595 4.46 38.40 37.00
C GLU A 595 5.02 37.42 38.05
N GLY A 596 5.88 36.49 37.65
CA GLY A 596 6.64 35.60 38.53
C GLY A 596 7.56 36.36 39.48
N ASP A 597 8.33 37.33 38.98
CA ASP A 597 9.17 38.22 39.79
C ASP A 597 8.34 38.95 40.86
N ARG A 598 7.17 39.49 40.48
CA ARG A 598 6.26 40.18 41.42
C ARG A 598 5.63 39.25 42.44
N GLU A 599 5.27 38.02 42.04
CA GLU A 599 4.81 36.99 42.97
C GLU A 599 5.90 36.61 43.97
N GLU A 600 7.17 36.52 43.55
CA GLU A 600 8.26 36.17 44.45
C GLU A 600 8.62 37.33 45.39
N GLU A 601 8.63 38.58 44.92
CA GLU A 601 8.69 39.74 45.82
C GLU A 601 7.54 39.72 46.85
N ALA A 602 6.32 39.29 46.46
CA ALA A 602 5.20 39.17 47.37
C ALA A 602 5.40 38.05 48.40
N ARG A 603 5.90 36.88 47.98
CA ARG A 603 6.25 35.77 48.87
C ARG A 603 7.36 36.13 49.85
N VAL A 604 8.40 36.84 49.42
CA VAL A 604 9.48 37.33 50.31
C VAL A 604 8.91 38.28 51.37
N ARG A 605 7.97 39.17 51.01
CA ARG A 605 7.26 40.04 51.98
C ARG A 605 6.37 39.24 52.94
N ASP A 606 5.60 38.27 52.44
CA ASP A 606 4.77 37.39 53.29
C ASP A 606 5.62 36.55 54.26
N GLU A 607 6.77 36.04 53.83
CA GLU A 607 7.67 35.25 54.67
C GLU A 607 8.40 36.11 55.71
N GLN A 608 8.76 37.36 55.36
CA GLN A 608 9.21 38.37 56.33
C GLN A 608 8.14 38.62 57.41
N HIS A 609 6.88 38.85 57.02
CA HIS A 609 5.78 39.06 57.97
C HIS A 609 5.48 37.82 58.82
N ARG A 610 5.66 36.59 58.30
CA ARG A 610 5.62 35.35 59.10
C ARG A 610 6.77 35.28 60.11
N GLY A 611 7.96 35.72 59.74
CA GLY A 611 9.09 35.90 60.66
C GLY A 611 8.79 36.89 61.78
N GLU A 612 8.18 38.03 61.46
CA GLU A 612 7.75 39.03 62.44
C GLU A 612 6.67 38.47 63.40
N VAL A 613 5.65 37.78 62.86
CA VAL A 613 4.58 37.17 63.67
C VAL A 613 5.14 36.11 64.61
N THR A 614 5.95 35.16 64.13
CA THR A 614 6.54 34.12 64.97
C THR A 614 7.50 34.69 66.02
N ALA A 615 8.25 35.75 65.69
CA ALA A 615 9.04 36.49 66.66
C ALA A 615 8.17 37.16 67.75
N LEU A 616 7.03 37.76 67.39
CA LEU A 616 6.08 38.32 68.34
C LEU A 616 5.41 37.26 69.22
N GLU A 617 5.02 36.11 68.65
CA GLU A 617 4.51 34.95 69.40
C GLU A 617 5.52 34.43 70.42
N SER A 618 6.80 34.32 70.05
CA SER A 618 7.87 33.89 70.96
C SER A 618 8.01 34.84 72.16
N ARG A 619 7.89 36.16 71.93
CA ARG A 619 7.91 37.20 72.98
C ARG A 619 6.66 37.13 73.85
N LEU A 620 5.50 36.84 73.27
CA LEU A 620 4.24 36.62 74.00
C LEU A 620 4.34 35.38 74.92
N ALA A 621 4.88 34.28 74.41
CA ALA A 621 5.12 33.06 75.19
C ALA A 621 6.16 33.27 76.30
N ALA A 622 7.18 34.10 76.09
CA ALA A 622 8.12 34.52 77.14
C ALA A 622 7.43 35.35 78.23
N ALA A 623 6.63 36.37 77.84
CA ALA A 623 5.86 37.18 78.79
C ALA A 623 4.86 36.34 79.60
N GLN A 624 4.19 35.36 78.97
CA GLN A 624 3.31 34.42 79.67
C GLN A 624 4.06 33.56 80.69
N LYS A 625 5.30 33.13 80.40
CA LYS A 625 6.16 32.40 81.35
C LYS A 625 6.55 33.28 82.55
N GLU A 626 6.84 34.57 82.36
CA GLU A 626 7.07 35.50 83.47
C GLU A 626 5.80 35.77 84.29
N ILE A 627 4.64 35.94 83.65
CA ILE A 627 3.34 36.06 84.33
C ILE A 627 3.05 34.82 85.17
N ALA A 628 3.36 33.61 84.68
CA ALA A 628 3.23 32.37 85.44
C ALA A 628 4.18 32.32 86.65
N ARG A 629 5.44 32.77 86.50
CA ARG A 629 6.39 32.89 87.63
C ARG A 629 5.93 33.89 88.67
N LEU A 630 5.45 35.06 88.26
CA LEU A 630 4.91 36.10 89.15
C LEU A 630 3.65 35.61 89.89
N ASN A 631 2.73 34.91 89.20
CA ASN A 631 1.57 34.29 89.83
C ASN A 631 1.97 33.23 90.86
N ASN A 632 2.98 32.41 90.58
CA ASN A 632 3.52 31.44 91.55
C ASN A 632 4.17 32.14 92.76
N HIS A 633 4.85 33.28 92.55
CA HIS A 633 5.41 34.10 93.63
C HIS A 633 4.29 34.70 94.50
N LEU A 634 3.24 35.23 93.88
CA LEU A 634 2.06 35.77 94.53
C LEU A 634 1.26 34.68 95.28
N LEU A 635 1.31 33.42 94.81
CA LEU A 635 0.75 32.27 95.52
C LEU A 635 1.56 31.93 96.79
N LYS A 636 2.89 31.95 96.74
CA LYS A 636 3.77 31.82 97.92
C LYS A 636 3.51 32.91 98.95
N LEU A 637 3.49 34.18 98.52
CA LEU A 637 3.17 35.32 99.40
C LEU A 637 1.77 35.20 100.02
N LYS A 638 0.77 34.68 99.30
CA LYS A 638 -0.56 34.35 99.87
C LYS A 638 -0.49 33.24 100.92
N GLN A 639 0.35 32.22 100.71
CA GLN A 639 0.54 31.10 101.64
C GLN A 639 1.27 31.56 102.92
N GLU A 640 2.32 32.37 102.78
CA GLU A 640 3.05 33.02 103.88
C GLU A 640 2.15 33.97 104.68
N LEU A 641 1.33 34.79 104.01
CA LEU A 641 0.31 35.61 104.67
C LEU A 641 -0.79 34.76 105.35
N GLY A 642 -1.06 33.56 104.84
CA GLY A 642 -1.93 32.57 105.49
C GLY A 642 -1.33 32.06 106.79
N ILE A 643 -0.05 31.66 106.76
CA ILE A 643 0.73 31.22 107.93
C ILE A 643 0.82 32.36 108.97
N ALA A 644 1.11 33.59 108.55
CA ALA A 644 1.17 34.75 109.42
C ALA A 644 -0.19 35.14 110.04
N ARG A 645 -1.31 34.89 109.35
CA ARG A 645 -2.66 35.00 109.94
C ARG A 645 -2.90 33.89 110.97
N ALA A 646 -2.62 32.64 110.61
CA ALA A 646 -2.79 31.50 111.53
C ALA A 646 -1.96 31.65 112.82
N ALA A 647 -0.71 32.12 112.72
CA ALA A 647 0.13 32.43 113.88
C ALA A 647 -0.46 33.56 114.74
N ARG A 648 -0.90 34.66 114.12
CA ARG A 648 -1.55 35.78 114.81
C ARG A 648 -2.83 35.34 115.54
N ASP A 649 -3.67 34.55 114.89
CA ASP A 649 -4.94 34.09 115.45
C ASP A 649 -4.72 33.01 116.53
N PHE A 650 -3.67 32.19 116.43
CA PHE A 650 -3.19 31.31 117.50
C PHE A 650 -2.76 32.11 118.75
N HIS A 651 -1.97 33.18 118.58
CA HIS A 651 -1.61 34.06 119.69
C HIS A 651 -2.83 34.82 120.26
N ARG A 652 -3.76 35.27 119.41
CA ARG A 652 -4.99 35.97 119.81
C ARG A 652 -5.92 35.09 120.64
N ASN A 653 -6.11 33.83 120.21
CA ASN A 653 -6.95 32.86 120.91
C ASN A 653 -6.31 32.37 122.23
N ARG A 654 -4.99 32.53 122.40
CA ARG A 654 -4.29 32.27 123.67
C ARG A 654 -4.35 33.44 124.66
N ALA A 655 -4.73 34.64 124.21
CA ALA A 655 -4.77 35.86 125.02
C ALA A 655 -6.16 36.22 125.60
N ALA A 656 -7.20 35.45 125.32
CA ALA A 656 -8.58 35.75 125.70
C ALA A 656 -9.16 34.74 126.69
N GLY A 657 -9.04 35.03 127.99
CA GLY A 657 -9.75 34.31 129.08
C GLY A 657 -11.24 34.70 129.19
N PRO A 658 -12.09 33.89 129.84
CA PRO A 658 -13.54 34.03 129.72
C PRO A 658 -14.20 34.85 130.85
N ALA A 659 -14.95 35.92 130.49
CA ALA A 659 -15.84 36.61 131.43
C ALA A 659 -17.13 37.15 130.79
N ARG A 660 -18.18 37.11 131.62
CA ARG A 660 -19.65 37.22 131.40
C ARG A 660 -20.18 38.69 131.31
N PRO A 661 -21.51 38.95 131.23
CA PRO A 661 -22.07 40.05 130.41
C PRO A 661 -22.88 41.15 131.18
N ALA A 662 -23.84 41.79 130.48
CA ALA A 662 -24.60 43.04 130.74
C ALA A 662 -23.85 44.30 130.22
N GLY A 663 -24.48 45.40 129.77
CA GLY A 663 -25.88 45.89 129.80
C GLY A 663 -25.87 47.36 130.26
N THR A 664 -26.65 48.34 129.77
CA THR A 664 -27.88 48.37 128.94
C THR A 664 -28.06 49.81 128.35
N ALA A 665 -29.03 50.03 127.44
CA ALA A 665 -29.52 51.34 126.94
C ALA A 665 -28.55 52.17 126.04
N ASN A 666 -28.95 53.01 125.07
CA ASN A 666 -30.20 53.37 124.34
C ASN A 666 -29.74 54.25 123.13
N ASN A 667 -30.44 54.58 122.03
CA ASN A 667 -31.62 54.10 121.27
C ASN A 667 -31.58 54.79 119.86
N ILE A 668 -32.55 54.61 118.95
CA ILE A 668 -32.63 55.42 117.69
C ILE A 668 -32.81 54.62 116.37
N SER A 669 -33.91 53.87 116.24
CA SER A 669 -34.47 53.25 115.01
C SER A 669 -33.98 53.73 113.62
N ALA A 670 -33.52 52.79 112.79
CA ALA A 670 -34.07 52.56 111.44
C ALA A 670 -33.83 51.10 110.95
N LYS A 671 -34.73 50.60 110.07
CA LYS A 671 -34.64 49.30 109.36
C LYS A 671 -33.75 49.49 108.10
N VAL A 672 -33.13 48.50 107.45
CA VAL A 672 -33.59 47.14 107.06
C VAL A 672 -32.47 46.08 107.23
N LYS A 673 -32.87 44.79 107.26
CA LYS A 673 -32.07 43.62 107.66
C LYS A 673 -31.30 42.97 106.50
N PRO A 674 -30.13 42.39 106.79
CA PRO A 674 -29.74 41.11 106.19
C PRO A 674 -29.40 40.06 107.25
N LYS A 675 -30.05 38.88 107.23
CA LYS A 675 -29.52 37.66 107.87
C LYS A 675 -30.18 36.38 107.35
N THR A 676 -29.34 35.40 107.05
CA THR A 676 -29.69 33.97 106.85
C THR A 676 -30.10 33.30 108.17
N THR A 677 -31.03 32.31 108.13
CA THR A 677 -30.73 30.86 108.34
C THR A 677 -31.99 29.99 108.57
N TRP A 678 -32.06 28.88 107.83
CA TRP A 678 -32.51 27.52 108.20
C TRP A 678 -33.32 27.22 109.49
N HIS A 679 -34.47 26.55 109.33
CA HIS A 679 -34.92 25.36 110.10
C HIS A 679 -35.72 24.48 109.13
N ARG A 680 -35.37 23.22 108.82
CA ARG A 680 -35.23 21.96 109.61
C ARG A 680 -36.58 21.22 109.79
N GLY A 681 -36.73 20.09 109.07
CA GLY A 681 -37.75 19.06 109.30
C GLY A 681 -37.22 17.66 108.94
N LEU A 682 -37.62 16.64 109.71
CA LEU A 682 -37.38 15.19 109.52
C LEU A 682 -38.77 14.50 109.46
N PRO A 683 -38.93 13.18 109.15
CA PRO A 683 -37.96 12.13 108.80
C PRO A 683 -38.32 11.29 107.53
N ARG A 684 -37.59 10.18 107.30
CA ARG A 684 -37.99 8.95 106.55
C ARG A 684 -39.31 8.33 107.13
N PRO A 685 -40.04 7.38 106.47
CA PRO A 685 -39.54 6.34 105.52
C PRO A 685 -40.47 5.88 104.34
N ARG A 686 -39.98 4.95 103.49
CA ARG A 686 -40.66 3.76 102.83
C ARG A 686 -42.01 3.93 102.07
N HIS A 687 -42.36 3.24 100.96
CA HIS A 687 -41.79 2.15 100.12
C HIS A 687 -42.34 2.24 98.66
N HIS A 688 -41.64 1.57 97.70
CA HIS A 688 -42.02 0.84 96.45
C HIS A 688 -43.42 0.96 95.78
N PRO A 689 -43.58 0.71 94.44
CA PRO A 689 -42.83 -0.28 93.62
C PRO A 689 -42.44 0.08 92.15
N ALA A 690 -41.81 -0.88 91.44
CA ALA A 690 -41.54 -0.97 89.98
C ALA A 690 -40.55 0.06 89.36
N VAL A 691 -39.54 -0.22 88.51
CA VAL A 691 -39.04 -1.41 87.74
C VAL A 691 -39.97 -1.85 86.59
N SER A 692 -39.60 -1.84 85.30
CA SER A 692 -38.36 -1.49 84.57
C SER A 692 -38.68 -0.70 83.26
N SER A 693 -37.73 -0.18 82.48
CA SER A 693 -37.04 -0.93 81.38
C SER A 693 -35.99 -0.05 80.65
N ASN A 694 -34.99 -0.68 80.00
CA ASN A 694 -34.04 -0.20 78.96
C ASN A 694 -33.60 1.29 79.00
N GLN A 695 -32.41 1.67 79.48
CA GLN A 695 -31.04 1.37 78.99
C GLN A 695 -30.73 1.77 77.53
N ALA A 696 -29.87 2.80 77.38
CA ALA A 696 -28.90 2.91 76.29
C ALA A 696 -27.66 3.72 76.74
N ILE A 697 -26.54 3.01 76.89
CA ILE A 697 -25.13 3.47 76.81
C ILE A 697 -24.67 4.65 77.70
N SER A 698 -23.70 4.33 78.58
CA SER A 698 -22.74 5.23 79.22
C SER A 698 -21.41 4.43 79.38
N TRP A 699 -20.21 4.96 79.63
CA TRP A 699 -19.78 6.21 80.26
C TRP A 699 -18.26 6.44 79.99
N HIS A 700 -17.78 7.70 79.98
CA HIS A 700 -16.36 8.15 80.09
C HIS A 700 -15.39 7.90 78.91
N GLY A 701 -14.38 8.77 78.75
CA GLY A 701 -13.29 8.62 77.74
C GLY A 701 -12.15 9.66 77.77
N ARG A 702 -12.47 10.96 77.70
CA ARG A 702 -11.56 12.13 77.54
C ARG A 702 -10.91 12.34 76.15
N ASN A 703 -10.38 13.55 75.99
CA ASN A 703 -9.39 14.03 75.01
C ASN A 703 -9.79 14.10 73.53
N LEU A 704 -10.04 15.33 73.06
CA LEU A 704 -9.48 15.80 71.78
C LEU A 704 -8.91 17.22 71.94
N SER A 705 -7.87 17.51 71.19
CA SER A 705 -7.20 18.80 71.01
C SER A 705 -6.75 18.87 69.54
N PRO A 706 -6.46 20.07 68.99
CA PRO A 706 -6.49 20.26 67.55
C PRO A 706 -5.33 19.60 66.79
N THR A 707 -5.57 19.40 65.49
CA THR A 707 -4.61 18.94 64.49
C THR A 707 -3.40 19.86 64.36
N LYS A 708 -2.21 19.26 64.23
CA LYS A 708 -1.03 19.88 63.61
C LYS A 708 -0.29 18.81 62.82
N ASP A 709 0.26 19.18 61.67
CA ASP A 709 1.20 18.36 60.91
C ASP A 709 2.55 18.25 61.62
N GLU A 710 3.23 17.13 61.43
CA GLU A 710 4.69 17.08 61.31
C GLU A 710 5.08 15.76 60.62
N TRP A 711 5.78 15.85 59.49
CA TRP A 711 6.53 14.74 58.90
C TRP A 711 7.96 14.82 59.42
N GLU A 712 8.46 13.76 60.04
CA GLU A 712 9.90 13.52 60.19
C GLU A 712 10.28 12.21 59.51
N ASP A 713 11.54 12.11 59.09
CA ASP A 713 12.02 11.15 58.09
C ASP A 713 13.01 10.13 58.70
N MET A 714 13.37 9.13 57.89
CA MET A 714 14.47 8.19 58.02
C MET A 714 14.31 6.94 58.92
N SER A 715 14.35 5.80 58.22
CA SER A 715 15.15 4.59 58.52
C SER A 715 14.73 3.65 59.67
N ALA A 716 14.41 2.40 59.30
CA ALA A 716 15.28 1.24 59.59
C ALA A 716 14.76 -0.06 58.93
N ASP A 717 15.64 -0.83 58.29
CA ASP A 717 15.37 -2.22 57.89
C ASP A 717 15.47 -3.18 59.09
N ARG A 718 14.45 -4.03 59.30
CA ARG A 718 14.68 -5.50 59.44
C ARG A 718 13.44 -6.41 59.46
N TYR A 719 13.56 -7.48 58.68
CA TYR A 719 13.13 -8.86 58.89
C TYR A 719 12.44 -9.26 60.22
N SER A 720 11.26 -9.89 60.10
CA SER A 720 10.92 -11.28 60.53
C SER A 720 9.39 -11.35 60.78
N GLU A 721 8.60 -12.16 60.09
CA GLU A 721 8.53 -13.62 59.95
C GLU A 721 7.71 -14.30 61.06
N ALA A 722 6.89 -15.29 60.64
CA ALA A 722 6.34 -16.40 61.43
C ALA A 722 5.03 -16.23 62.24
N LYS A 723 4.05 -17.08 61.85
CA LYS A 723 3.09 -17.84 62.71
C LYS A 723 1.85 -17.11 63.28
N ASN A 724 0.70 -17.78 63.49
CA ASN A 724 0.06 -18.94 62.80
C ASN A 724 -1.37 -19.18 63.34
N LYS A 725 -2.24 -19.87 62.56
CA LYS A 725 -3.49 -20.58 62.99
C LYS A 725 -4.65 -19.68 63.50
N ASN A 726 -5.84 -19.69 62.88
CA ASN A 726 -6.94 -20.70 62.91
C ASN A 726 -7.56 -20.85 64.33
N THR A 727 -8.89 -20.72 64.55
CA THR A 727 -9.91 -21.73 64.17
C THR A 727 -11.37 -21.28 64.47
N LEU A 728 -12.18 -21.09 63.40
CA LEU A 728 -13.61 -21.45 63.17
C LEU A 728 -14.78 -21.29 64.20
N CYS A 729 -16.00 -21.35 63.63
CA CYS A 729 -17.29 -21.80 64.20
C CYS A 729 -18.13 -20.80 65.06
N VAL A 730 -19.48 -20.69 64.97
CA VAL A 730 -20.57 -21.35 64.18
C VAL A 730 -21.72 -20.36 63.84
N VAL A 731 -22.67 -20.79 62.99
CA VAL A 731 -24.08 -20.35 62.77
C VAL A 731 -24.31 -19.49 61.50
N MET A 732 -25.14 -19.78 60.49
CA MET A 732 -25.98 -20.92 59.99
C MET A 732 -27.42 -20.46 59.66
N LEU A 733 -27.95 -20.86 58.48
CA LEU A 733 -29.29 -20.57 57.89
C LEU A 733 -29.52 -19.10 57.43
N VAL A 734 -30.39 -18.78 56.45
CA VAL A 734 -30.74 -19.42 55.14
C VAL A 734 -31.53 -18.40 54.28
N ILE A 735 -31.97 -18.77 53.06
CA ILE A 735 -32.75 -17.96 52.08
C ILE A 735 -31.87 -17.04 51.19
N SER A 736 -32.06 -16.88 49.86
CA SER A 736 -32.33 -17.83 48.76
C SER A 736 -32.58 -17.06 47.44
N TRP A 737 -31.66 -17.18 46.47
CA TRP A 737 -31.84 -16.90 45.01
C TRP A 737 -32.03 -15.41 44.64
N HIS A 738 -31.53 -14.89 43.51
CA HIS A 738 -30.88 -15.47 42.31
C HIS A 738 -29.76 -14.46 41.83
N VAL A 739 -28.54 -14.89 41.45
CA VAL A 739 -28.07 -15.29 40.08
C VAL A 739 -28.04 -14.10 39.10
N ASP A 740 -26.95 -13.69 38.42
CA ASP A 740 -25.49 -14.00 38.40
C ASP A 740 -24.75 -12.68 38.00
N SER A 741 -23.48 -12.34 38.23
CA SER A 741 -22.21 -13.03 38.59
C SER A 741 -21.27 -13.44 37.43
N VAL A 742 -20.09 -12.79 37.36
CA VAL A 742 -18.78 -13.31 36.88
C VAL A 742 -18.65 -13.55 35.33
N GLU A 743 -17.73 -12.92 34.59
CA GLU A 743 -16.24 -13.08 34.53
C GLU A 743 -15.82 -14.47 33.96
N GLU A 744 -14.77 -14.67 33.16
CA GLU A 744 -13.72 -13.78 32.62
C GLU A 744 -13.09 -14.38 31.32
N TYR A 745 -12.14 -13.67 30.68
CA TYR A 745 -11.07 -14.13 29.76
C TYR A 745 -11.19 -15.44 28.94
N SER A 746 -11.06 -15.36 27.60
CA SER A 746 -9.81 -15.76 26.87
C SER A 746 -9.91 -15.82 25.33
N ASP A 747 -8.74 -15.70 24.71
CA ASP A 747 -8.41 -15.56 23.28
C ASP A 747 -8.76 -16.69 22.28
N SER A 748 -8.89 -16.25 21.01
CA SER A 748 -8.32 -16.84 19.77
C SER A 748 -8.78 -18.19 19.15
N LEU A 749 -9.30 -18.03 17.93
CA LEU A 749 -8.99 -18.77 16.68
C LEU A 749 -9.52 -20.20 16.42
N ASN A 750 -10.28 -20.27 15.32
CA ASN A 750 -10.32 -21.32 14.28
C ASN A 750 -10.53 -22.80 14.65
N GLY A 751 -11.65 -23.36 14.18
CA GLY A 751 -11.84 -24.80 14.01
C GLY A 751 -13.11 -25.10 13.18
N GLU A 752 -12.96 -25.79 12.04
CA GLU A 752 -14.10 -26.19 11.21
C GLU A 752 -14.58 -27.62 11.52
N SER A 753 -15.87 -27.84 11.27
CA SER A 753 -16.48 -29.09 10.77
C SER A 753 -16.87 -30.25 11.73
N SER A 754 -18.04 -30.81 11.39
CA SER A 754 -18.48 -32.21 11.55
C SER A 754 -18.82 -32.80 12.94
N GLY A 755 -20.09 -33.20 13.07
CA GLY A 755 -20.41 -34.64 13.18
C GLY A 755 -21.23 -35.11 14.38
N THR A 756 -22.34 -35.83 14.11
CA THR A 756 -23.10 -36.73 15.02
C THR A 756 -23.74 -36.09 16.28
N GLU A 757 -25.06 -36.12 16.51
CA GLU A 757 -25.93 -37.28 16.80
C GLU A 757 -25.54 -38.05 18.08
N LEU A 758 -26.43 -38.49 18.99
CA LEU A 758 -27.91 -38.58 18.99
C LEU A 758 -28.39 -38.85 20.45
N HIS A 759 -29.50 -38.25 20.93
CA HIS A 759 -30.60 -39.05 21.55
C HIS A 759 -31.90 -38.27 21.87
N THR A 760 -32.99 -39.03 22.00
CA THR A 760 -34.38 -38.52 21.95
C THR A 760 -35.33 -39.32 22.85
N ARG A 761 -36.31 -38.66 23.50
CA ARG A 761 -37.61 -39.23 23.95
C ARG A 761 -38.68 -38.12 23.91
N GLN A 762 -39.73 -38.26 23.09
CA GLN A 762 -41.08 -38.80 23.41
C GLN A 762 -41.89 -37.87 24.34
N THR A 763 -43.18 -37.56 24.09
CA THR A 763 -44.27 -38.45 23.63
C THR A 763 -45.27 -37.90 22.58
N HIS A 764 -45.97 -38.86 21.96
CA HIS A 764 -47.11 -38.89 21.02
C HIS A 764 -48.14 -37.72 20.94
N GLY A 765 -48.88 -37.54 19.83
CA GLY A 765 -48.85 -38.25 18.53
C GLY A 765 -50.21 -38.30 17.79
N LYS A 766 -50.29 -39.12 16.70
CA LYS A 766 -51.47 -39.37 15.80
C LYS A 766 -51.88 -38.16 14.92
N VAL A 767 -52.31 -38.28 13.65
CA VAL A 767 -52.64 -39.42 12.75
C VAL A 767 -52.02 -39.17 11.34
N GLY A 768 -51.51 -40.20 10.67
CA GLY A 768 -51.24 -40.20 9.20
C GLY A 768 -52.28 -41.07 8.45
N PRO A 769 -52.16 -41.28 7.12
CA PRO A 769 -51.30 -42.40 6.75
C PRO A 769 -50.66 -42.37 5.33
N HIS A 770 -49.71 -43.28 5.13
CA HIS A 770 -49.25 -43.90 3.87
C HIS A 770 -48.72 -42.99 2.72
N SER A 771 -47.49 -43.13 2.21
CA SER A 771 -46.77 -44.30 1.64
C SER A 771 -47.33 -44.73 0.25
N VAL A 772 -46.58 -45.34 -0.67
CA VAL A 772 -45.47 -46.30 -0.49
C VAL A 772 -44.68 -46.54 -1.80
N ILE A 773 -43.43 -47.05 -1.72
CA ILE A 773 -42.68 -47.82 -2.77
C ILE A 773 -42.23 -47.06 -4.04
N HIS A 774 -41.20 -47.46 -4.82
CA HIS A 774 -39.89 -48.17 -4.63
C HIS A 774 -39.22 -48.31 -6.03
N ILE A 775 -37.90 -48.58 -6.08
CA ILE A 775 -37.13 -49.05 -7.27
C ILE A 775 -36.99 -47.98 -8.39
N ASP A 776 -35.83 -47.39 -8.73
CA ASP A 776 -34.42 -47.83 -8.91
C ASP A 776 -34.08 -48.25 -10.37
N SER A 777 -32.81 -48.06 -10.74
CA SER A 777 -32.11 -48.42 -11.98
C SER A 777 -32.22 -47.51 -13.24
N HIS A 778 -31.08 -47.40 -13.92
CA HIS A 778 -30.81 -46.97 -15.31
C HIS A 778 -31.06 -45.51 -15.80
N GLN A 779 -29.93 -44.79 -15.96
CA GLN A 779 -29.67 -43.79 -17.02
C GLN A 779 -29.95 -44.37 -18.44
N PRO A 780 -30.13 -43.59 -19.54
CA PRO A 780 -29.51 -42.27 -19.77
C PRO A 780 -30.24 -41.18 -20.61
N SER A 781 -29.82 -39.92 -20.40
CA SER A 781 -29.63 -38.82 -21.40
C SER A 781 -30.81 -38.19 -22.20
N ARG A 782 -30.61 -36.90 -22.54
CA ARG A 782 -31.24 -36.06 -23.61
C ARG A 782 -32.58 -35.32 -23.40
N TYR A 783 -32.45 -33.98 -23.34
CA TYR A 783 -33.15 -32.92 -24.11
C TYR A 783 -34.70 -32.68 -24.06
N LEU A 784 -35.04 -31.49 -23.53
CA LEU A 784 -35.86 -30.40 -24.11
C LEU A 784 -37.35 -30.57 -24.53
N ILE A 785 -38.21 -29.71 -23.93
CA ILE A 785 -39.41 -29.04 -24.50
C ILE A 785 -40.65 -29.98 -24.72
N PHE A 786 -41.91 -29.68 -24.35
CA PHE A 786 -42.79 -28.52 -24.65
C PHE A 786 -43.88 -28.28 -23.54
N CYS A 787 -44.64 -27.18 -23.63
CA CYS A 787 -45.64 -26.73 -22.64
C CYS A 787 -47.11 -26.84 -23.10
N HIS A 788 -48.07 -26.96 -22.17
CA HIS A 788 -49.50 -26.53 -22.26
C HIS A 788 -50.06 -26.42 -20.80
N VAL A 789 -50.90 -25.49 -20.30
CA VAL A 789 -52.06 -24.69 -20.82
C VAL A 789 -53.29 -25.60 -21.02
N THR A 790 -54.51 -25.45 -20.44
CA THR A 790 -55.34 -24.39 -19.76
C THR A 790 -56.48 -25.11 -18.95
N ALA A 791 -57.36 -24.54 -18.10
CA ALA A 791 -57.47 -23.34 -17.22
C ALA A 791 -58.89 -23.32 -16.53
N THR A 792 -59.23 -22.31 -15.70
CA THR A 792 -60.58 -22.00 -15.10
C THR A 792 -61.11 -23.00 -14.02
N ASN A 793 -61.88 -22.66 -12.96
CA ASN A 793 -63.02 -21.73 -12.79
C ASN A 793 -63.26 -21.34 -11.31
N PHE A 794 -63.89 -20.18 -11.03
CA PHE A 794 -65.31 -20.09 -10.58
C PHE A 794 -65.79 -18.64 -10.35
N ASN A 795 -67.09 -18.39 -10.55
CA ASN A 795 -67.77 -17.10 -10.33
C ASN A 795 -69.10 -17.32 -9.59
N LEU A 796 -69.43 -16.48 -8.59
CA LEU A 796 -70.77 -16.14 -8.05
C LEU A 796 -70.56 -15.18 -6.83
N ARG A 797 -71.44 -14.24 -6.42
CA ARG A 797 -72.79 -13.84 -6.90
C ARG A 797 -73.17 -12.41 -6.43
N ARG A 798 -73.51 -11.52 -7.39
CA ARG A 798 -74.48 -10.37 -7.38
C ARG A 798 -74.63 -9.36 -6.21
N TYR A 799 -74.92 -8.11 -6.63
CA TYR A 799 -75.62 -7.00 -5.93
C TYR A 799 -74.91 -6.32 -4.74
N ASP A 800 -75.12 -5.02 -4.44
CA ASP A 800 -75.23 -3.82 -5.31
C ASP A 800 -75.28 -2.54 -4.45
N LYS A 801 -74.63 -1.45 -4.90
CA LYS A 801 -75.11 -0.05 -4.87
C LYS A 801 -73.98 0.99 -4.95
N GLN A 802 -73.84 1.55 -6.15
CA GLN A 802 -73.78 2.99 -6.45
C GLN A 802 -72.81 3.97 -5.73
N GLN A 803 -72.19 4.80 -6.59
CA GLN A 803 -71.75 6.21 -6.42
C GLN A 803 -70.35 6.54 -5.86
N LYS A 804 -69.49 6.94 -6.82
CA LYS A 804 -68.56 8.11 -6.84
C LYS A 804 -67.96 8.59 -5.48
N PRO A 805 -66.63 8.47 -5.29
CA PRO A 805 -65.94 9.06 -4.14
C PRO A 805 -65.50 10.52 -4.40
N TRP A 806 -65.88 11.43 -3.48
CA TRP A 806 -65.17 12.67 -3.15
C TRP A 806 -65.43 13.00 -1.66
N GLU A 807 -64.53 13.77 -1.02
CA GLU A 807 -64.68 14.43 0.29
C GLU A 807 -64.77 13.58 1.59
N ARG A 808 -63.59 13.40 2.22
CA ARG A 808 -63.24 13.88 3.59
C ARG A 808 -63.78 13.19 4.88
N GLY A 809 -62.84 12.83 5.76
CA GLY A 809 -63.02 12.53 7.21
C GLY A 809 -62.21 11.30 7.66
N THR A 810 -61.75 11.10 8.90
CA THR A 810 -61.72 11.91 10.16
C THR A 810 -60.72 11.19 11.12
N ARG A 811 -60.23 11.63 12.31
CA ARG A 811 -60.45 12.77 13.23
C ARG A 811 -59.22 12.90 14.18
N GLY A 812 -58.78 14.10 14.57
CA GLY A 812 -57.73 14.31 15.61
C GLY A 812 -57.57 15.81 15.96
N GLU A 813 -57.36 16.19 17.23
CA GLU A 813 -57.76 17.52 17.71
C GLU A 813 -56.65 18.47 18.23
N LYS A 814 -56.79 19.74 17.79
CA LYS A 814 -56.62 21.00 18.57
C LYS A 814 -55.43 21.12 19.54
N ARG A 815 -54.55 22.10 19.29
CA ARG A 815 -54.40 23.29 20.16
C ARG A 815 -54.26 24.57 19.33
N ARG A 816 -54.60 25.71 19.94
CA ARG A 816 -54.55 27.08 19.36
C ARG A 816 -53.22 27.73 19.72
N TRP A 817 -52.78 28.72 18.93
CA TRP A 817 -52.37 30.07 19.38
C TRP A 817 -52.31 31.05 18.18
N ARG A 818 -52.49 32.35 18.44
CA ARG A 818 -52.36 33.45 17.45
C ARG A 818 -51.90 34.74 18.15
N ARG A 819 -51.29 35.64 17.36
CA ARG A 819 -51.04 37.11 17.56
C ARG A 819 -49.85 37.57 18.42
N LYS A 820 -48.95 38.31 17.72
CA LYS A 820 -48.20 39.54 18.14
C LYS A 820 -47.11 39.33 19.24
N LYS A 821 -46.01 40.11 19.28
CA LYS A 821 -45.66 41.41 18.65
C LYS A 821 -44.26 41.39 17.96
N ARG A 822 -43.92 42.47 17.23
CA ARG A 822 -42.54 42.91 16.88
C ARG A 822 -42.04 43.90 17.99
N PRO A 823 -40.91 44.65 17.90
CA PRO A 823 -39.76 44.64 16.95
C PRO A 823 -38.33 44.82 17.57
N THR A 824 -37.27 44.54 16.79
CA THR A 824 -35.94 45.22 16.69
C THR A 824 -35.14 44.49 15.56
N LYS A 825 -34.44 45.11 14.58
CA LYS A 825 -33.17 45.89 14.59
C LYS A 825 -32.02 45.17 15.34
N ALA A 826 -30.91 44.74 14.73
CA ALA A 826 -30.48 44.67 13.32
C ALA A 826 -29.87 43.26 13.05
N GLN A 827 -29.49 42.85 11.83
CA GLN A 827 -28.29 43.25 11.08
C GLN A 827 -28.42 42.78 9.62
N HIS A 828 -27.85 43.51 8.64
CA HIS A 828 -28.01 43.19 7.21
C HIS A 828 -27.01 42.13 6.73
N CYS A 829 -27.49 40.91 6.49
CA CYS A 829 -26.76 39.85 5.77
C CYS A 829 -27.62 39.29 4.63
N SER A 830 -27.32 39.73 3.39
CA SER A 830 -27.65 39.14 2.08
C SER A 830 -28.79 38.11 1.99
N SER A 831 -30.05 38.55 2.06
CA SER A 831 -31.23 37.69 1.80
C SER A 831 -31.25 37.09 0.37
N SER A 832 -30.55 37.72 -0.58
CA SER A 832 -30.49 37.30 -1.98
C SER A 832 -29.74 35.98 -2.20
N SER A 833 -28.64 35.72 -1.49
CA SER A 833 -27.82 34.51 -1.73
C SER A 833 -28.51 33.25 -1.23
N LEU A 834 -29.25 33.32 -0.12
CA LEU A 834 -30.11 32.23 0.34
C LEU A 834 -31.28 31.99 -0.61
N GLN A 835 -31.93 33.06 -1.10
CA GLN A 835 -33.02 32.92 -2.07
C GLN A 835 -32.53 32.31 -3.40
N GLN A 836 -31.45 32.81 -3.99
CA GLN A 836 -30.83 32.25 -5.20
C GLN A 836 -30.37 30.80 -5.00
N ARG A 837 -29.90 30.43 -3.81
CA ARG A 837 -29.53 29.05 -3.47
C ARG A 837 -30.76 28.14 -3.38
N VAL A 838 -31.88 28.63 -2.83
CA VAL A 838 -33.16 27.89 -2.81
C VAL A 838 -33.73 27.75 -4.23
N GLU A 839 -33.72 28.82 -5.02
CA GLU A 839 -34.18 28.80 -6.42
C GLU A 839 -33.31 27.87 -7.29
N SER A 840 -31.99 27.88 -7.11
CA SER A 840 -31.06 26.96 -7.80
C SER A 840 -31.28 25.49 -7.38
N LEU A 841 -31.51 25.23 -6.09
CA LEU A 841 -31.85 23.88 -5.61
C LEU A 841 -33.22 23.41 -6.12
N GLN A 842 -34.21 24.30 -6.19
CA GLN A 842 -35.51 24.01 -6.79
C GLN A 842 -35.35 23.66 -8.27
N HIS A 843 -34.56 24.43 -9.03
CA HIS A 843 -34.26 24.12 -10.43
C HIS A 843 -33.56 22.78 -10.62
N HIS A 844 -32.61 22.42 -9.74
CA HIS A 844 -31.98 21.09 -9.76
C HIS A 844 -32.99 19.97 -9.46
N ILE A 845 -33.91 20.18 -8.51
CA ILE A 845 -34.99 19.23 -8.21
C ILE A 845 -35.94 19.08 -9.41
N ASP A 846 -36.29 20.18 -10.09
CA ASP A 846 -37.18 20.16 -11.25
C ASP A 846 -36.53 19.46 -12.46
N ILE A 847 -35.23 19.69 -12.70
CA ILE A 847 -34.43 18.97 -13.72
C ILE A 847 -34.32 17.47 -13.41
N LEU A 848 -34.10 17.10 -12.15
CA LEU A 848 -34.10 15.68 -11.74
C LEU A 848 -35.49 15.04 -11.88
N GLN A 849 -36.56 15.81 -11.69
CA GLN A 849 -37.93 15.36 -11.93
C GLN A 849 -38.28 15.24 -13.42
N SER A 850 -37.75 16.09 -14.31
CA SER A 850 -37.92 15.92 -15.76
C SER A 850 -37.15 14.70 -16.26
N ALA A 851 -35.85 14.60 -15.93
CA ALA A 851 -35.02 13.46 -16.31
C ALA A 851 -35.59 12.11 -15.82
N ARG A 852 -36.24 12.09 -14.65
CA ARG A 852 -36.98 10.89 -14.16
C ARG A 852 -38.22 10.57 -15.00
N LYS A 853 -38.95 11.56 -15.50
CA LYS A 853 -40.10 11.34 -16.41
C LYS A 853 -39.60 10.83 -17.77
N ASP A 854 -38.56 11.44 -18.30
CA ASP A 854 -37.97 11.08 -19.60
C ASP A 854 -37.42 9.63 -19.56
N ALA A 855 -36.74 9.25 -18.49
CA ALA A 855 -36.30 7.87 -18.27
C ALA A 855 -37.45 6.86 -18.12
N LEU A 856 -38.60 7.28 -17.55
CA LEU A 856 -39.79 6.45 -17.46
C LEU A 856 -40.54 6.32 -18.80
N LEU A 857 -40.45 7.32 -19.69
CA LEU A 857 -40.95 7.25 -21.06
C LEU A 857 -40.07 6.32 -21.91
N ALA A 858 -38.76 6.51 -21.90
CA ALA A 858 -37.81 5.62 -22.58
C ALA A 858 -37.92 4.16 -22.10
N ALA A 859 -38.19 3.92 -20.80
CA ALA A 859 -38.45 2.58 -20.28
C ALA A 859 -39.75 1.95 -20.82
N ARG A 860 -40.78 2.75 -21.12
CA ARG A 860 -42.01 2.28 -21.77
C ARG A 860 -41.81 2.03 -23.27
N GLU A 861 -41.15 2.94 -23.97
CA GLU A 861 -40.77 2.76 -25.38
C GLU A 861 -39.95 1.47 -25.58
N LEU A 862 -39.02 1.17 -24.67
CA LEU A 862 -38.29 -0.10 -24.66
C LEU A 862 -39.17 -1.31 -24.33
N GLN A 863 -40.19 -1.18 -23.48
CA GLN A 863 -41.15 -2.27 -23.23
C GLN A 863 -42.04 -2.52 -24.46
N GLU A 864 -42.57 -1.47 -25.08
CA GLU A 864 -43.38 -1.53 -26.30
C GLU A 864 -42.60 -2.10 -27.48
N ALA A 865 -41.33 -1.71 -27.65
CA ALA A 865 -40.42 -2.31 -28.63
C ALA A 865 -40.15 -3.80 -28.35
N ASN A 866 -39.99 -4.20 -27.08
CA ASN A 866 -39.82 -5.62 -26.72
C ASN A 866 -41.09 -6.45 -27.00
N GLU A 867 -42.28 -5.92 -26.76
CA GLU A 867 -43.53 -6.61 -27.16
C GLU A 867 -43.69 -6.68 -28.68
N ALA A 868 -43.32 -5.63 -29.42
CA ALA A 868 -43.31 -5.67 -30.89
C ALA A 868 -42.35 -6.75 -31.43
N ILE A 869 -41.16 -6.89 -30.84
CA ILE A 869 -40.19 -7.95 -31.19
C ILE A 869 -40.74 -9.34 -30.83
N LYS A 870 -41.43 -9.51 -29.70
CA LYS A 870 -42.11 -10.78 -29.36
C LYS A 870 -43.20 -11.15 -30.37
N VAL A 871 -43.99 -10.17 -30.82
CA VAL A 871 -45.02 -10.38 -31.86
C VAL A 871 -44.38 -10.80 -33.19
N GLN A 872 -43.30 -10.13 -33.62
CA GLN A 872 -42.54 -10.52 -34.83
C GLN A 872 -41.92 -11.92 -34.70
N LEU A 873 -41.36 -12.27 -33.54
CA LEU A 873 -40.82 -13.60 -33.28
C LEU A 873 -41.92 -14.68 -33.37
N ASN A 874 -43.14 -14.38 -32.91
CA ASN A 874 -44.25 -15.32 -32.93
C ASN A 874 -44.87 -15.47 -34.33
N SER A 875 -44.97 -14.41 -35.14
CA SER A 875 -45.38 -14.53 -36.55
C SER A 875 -44.32 -15.26 -37.39
N SER A 876 -43.03 -15.05 -37.10
CA SER A 876 -41.94 -15.82 -37.72
C SER A 876 -42.02 -17.32 -37.39
N LYS A 877 -42.39 -17.69 -36.15
CA LYS A 877 -42.61 -19.10 -35.78
C LYS A 877 -43.79 -19.72 -36.54
N GLN A 878 -44.90 -18.99 -36.65
CA GLN A 878 -46.05 -19.43 -37.44
C GLN A 878 -45.68 -19.63 -38.92
N LEU A 879 -44.92 -18.70 -39.51
CA LEU A 879 -44.38 -18.86 -40.87
C LEU A 879 -43.52 -20.13 -40.99
N THR A 880 -42.58 -20.37 -40.06
CA THR A 880 -41.77 -21.60 -40.12
C THR A 880 -42.62 -22.88 -40.01
N GLN A 881 -43.66 -22.88 -39.17
CA GLN A 881 -44.57 -24.02 -39.03
C GLN A 881 -45.40 -24.26 -40.31
N VAL A 882 -45.88 -23.20 -40.97
CA VAL A 882 -46.54 -23.30 -42.28
C VAL A 882 -45.58 -23.85 -43.34
N THR A 883 -44.33 -23.38 -43.39
CA THR A 883 -43.33 -23.91 -44.34
C THR A 883 -42.99 -25.38 -44.10
N GLN A 884 -42.98 -25.84 -42.84
CA GLN A 884 -42.82 -27.26 -42.50
C GLN A 884 -44.01 -28.10 -42.98
N LEU A 885 -45.24 -27.64 -42.77
CA LEU A 885 -46.45 -28.34 -43.24
C LEU A 885 -46.50 -28.41 -44.78
N THR A 886 -46.12 -27.35 -45.50
CA THR A 886 -46.04 -27.41 -46.96
C THR A 886 -44.91 -28.31 -47.45
N LEU A 887 -43.75 -28.34 -46.79
CA LEU A 887 -42.68 -29.30 -47.09
C LEU A 887 -43.14 -30.73 -46.86
N GLN A 888 -43.81 -31.01 -45.74
CA GLN A 888 -44.30 -32.34 -45.40
C GLN A 888 -45.33 -32.84 -46.42
N LYS A 889 -46.25 -31.95 -46.87
CA LYS A 889 -47.16 -32.27 -47.97
C LYS A 889 -46.42 -32.52 -49.29
N LEU A 890 -45.46 -31.67 -49.66
CA LEU A 890 -44.66 -31.89 -50.88
C LEU A 890 -43.89 -33.22 -50.82
N THR A 891 -43.45 -33.68 -49.66
CA THR A 891 -42.85 -35.02 -49.51
C THR A 891 -43.86 -36.17 -49.58
N SER A 892 -45.10 -36.01 -49.11
CA SER A 892 -46.14 -37.04 -49.31
C SER A 892 -46.59 -37.12 -50.77
N ASP A 893 -46.74 -35.97 -51.42
CA ASP A 893 -47.13 -35.87 -52.83
C ASP A 893 -46.02 -36.46 -53.72
N LEU A 894 -44.74 -36.20 -53.40
CA LEU A 894 -43.58 -36.82 -54.06
C LEU A 894 -43.55 -38.34 -53.85
N ALA A 895 -43.78 -38.84 -52.64
CA ALA A 895 -43.83 -40.28 -52.36
C ALA A 895 -44.97 -40.98 -53.12
N GLY A 896 -46.12 -40.33 -53.25
CA GLY A 896 -47.23 -40.80 -54.09
C GLY A 896 -46.85 -40.87 -55.58
N VAL A 897 -46.13 -39.87 -56.10
CA VAL A 897 -45.59 -39.89 -57.47
C VAL A 897 -44.52 -40.96 -57.65
N GLU A 898 -43.66 -41.23 -56.66
CA GLU A 898 -42.72 -42.36 -56.71
C GLU A 898 -43.43 -43.72 -56.70
N GLN A 899 -44.56 -43.84 -56.01
CA GLN A 899 -45.39 -45.05 -56.02
C GLN A 899 -46.10 -45.24 -57.36
N GLN A 900 -46.67 -44.17 -57.94
CA GLN A 900 -47.21 -44.17 -59.31
C GLN A 900 -46.12 -44.55 -60.33
N LYS A 901 -44.91 -43.99 -60.20
CA LYS A 901 -43.76 -44.35 -61.03
C LYS A 901 -43.45 -45.86 -60.92
N LYS A 902 -43.40 -46.42 -59.71
CA LYS A 902 -43.14 -47.86 -59.50
C LYS A 902 -44.24 -48.75 -60.10
N VAL A 903 -45.50 -48.32 -60.05
CA VAL A 903 -46.60 -49.02 -60.74
C VAL A 903 -46.41 -48.98 -62.26
N LEU A 904 -46.12 -47.82 -62.84
CA LEU A 904 -45.84 -47.66 -64.27
C LEU A 904 -44.59 -48.43 -64.72
N GLU A 905 -43.54 -48.52 -63.88
CA GLU A 905 -42.36 -49.35 -64.12
C GLU A 905 -42.70 -50.85 -64.07
N MET A 906 -43.55 -51.29 -63.13
CA MET A 906 -44.05 -52.67 -63.09
C MET A 906 -44.94 -53.02 -64.29
N GLU A 907 -45.82 -52.11 -64.72
CA GLU A 907 -46.63 -52.26 -65.93
C GLU A 907 -45.73 -52.32 -67.17
N LEU A 908 -44.73 -51.45 -67.30
CA LEU A 908 -43.76 -51.47 -68.39
C LEU A 908 -43.00 -52.81 -68.45
N GLU A 909 -42.62 -53.37 -67.30
CA GLU A 909 -41.95 -54.67 -67.22
C GLU A 909 -42.90 -55.86 -67.49
N GLN A 910 -44.21 -55.72 -67.23
CA GLN A 910 -45.23 -56.66 -67.71
C GLN A 910 -45.38 -56.57 -69.24
N TRP A 911 -45.51 -55.37 -69.81
CA TRP A 911 -45.57 -55.16 -71.27
C TRP A 911 -44.33 -55.71 -71.99
N LYS A 912 -43.13 -55.51 -71.45
CA LYS A 912 -41.89 -56.12 -71.97
C LYS A 912 -41.94 -57.65 -71.96
N ARG A 913 -42.48 -58.26 -70.90
CA ARG A 913 -42.64 -59.73 -70.79
C ARG A 913 -43.70 -60.30 -71.74
N ILE A 914 -44.68 -59.51 -72.15
CA ILE A 914 -45.78 -59.94 -73.03
C ILE A 914 -45.40 -59.88 -74.52
N THR A 915 -44.42 -59.06 -74.92
CA THR A 915 -44.29 -58.59 -76.31
C THR A 915 -43.14 -59.25 -77.12
N LEU A 916 -42.42 -60.25 -76.59
CA LEU A 916 -41.27 -60.88 -77.28
C LEU A 916 -41.17 -62.41 -77.14
N PRO A 917 -41.60 -63.17 -78.17
CA PRO A 917 -41.17 -64.57 -78.40
C PRO A 917 -39.74 -64.66 -79.02
N PRO A 918 -39.07 -65.82 -78.98
CA PRO A 918 -37.66 -65.94 -79.37
C PRO A 918 -37.44 -66.02 -80.89
N LYS A 919 -36.34 -65.43 -81.37
CA LYS A 919 -35.91 -65.50 -82.78
C LYS A 919 -34.98 -66.70 -83.03
N ALA A 920 -35.54 -67.84 -83.42
CA ALA A 920 -34.78 -68.92 -84.05
C ALA A 920 -34.43 -68.56 -85.52
N THR A 921 -33.38 -69.21 -86.05
CA THR A 921 -32.86 -68.99 -87.42
C THR A 921 -33.69 -69.71 -88.51
N PRO A 922 -33.60 -69.29 -89.79
CA PRO A 922 -34.68 -69.50 -90.77
C PRO A 922 -34.56 -70.77 -91.62
N PRO A 923 -35.71 -71.27 -92.11
CA PRO A 923 -35.84 -71.90 -93.43
C PRO A 923 -36.82 -71.11 -94.34
N PRO A 924 -36.45 -70.77 -95.59
CA PRO A 924 -37.38 -70.19 -96.56
C PRO A 924 -38.24 -71.27 -97.23
N ALA A 925 -39.53 -70.98 -97.44
CA ALA A 925 -40.42 -71.84 -98.22
C ALA A 925 -40.45 -71.42 -99.70
N ALA A 926 -40.36 -72.40 -100.60
CA ALA A 926 -40.59 -72.27 -102.05
C ALA A 926 -42.11 -72.16 -102.37
N PRO A 927 -42.54 -71.86 -103.62
CA PRO A 927 -41.78 -71.69 -104.87
C PRO A 927 -41.99 -70.30 -105.54
N PRO A 928 -41.42 -70.07 -106.75
CA PRO A 928 -42.20 -70.36 -107.95
C PRO A 928 -41.45 -71.09 -109.08
N THR A 929 -42.25 -71.69 -109.96
CA THR A 929 -41.93 -72.51 -111.14
C THR A 929 -40.80 -72.01 -112.06
N ALA A 930 -40.03 -72.97 -112.60
CA ALA A 930 -39.08 -72.80 -113.70
C ALA A 930 -39.73 -72.42 -115.05
N PRO A 931 -38.92 -72.12 -116.07
CA PRO A 931 -38.85 -73.05 -117.21
C PRO A 931 -37.41 -73.54 -117.52
N ALA A 932 -37.31 -74.72 -118.13
CA ALA A 932 -36.06 -75.29 -118.63
C ALA A 932 -36.01 -75.24 -120.17
N ASN A 933 -34.83 -75.45 -120.77
CA ASN A 933 -34.67 -76.23 -122.02
C ASN A 933 -33.19 -76.36 -122.46
N THR A 934 -32.63 -77.55 -122.30
CA THR A 934 -31.73 -78.19 -123.28
C THR A 934 -31.67 -79.69 -122.94
N GLU A 935 -31.66 -80.56 -123.97
CA GLU A 935 -31.54 -82.03 -123.89
C GLU A 935 -32.71 -82.80 -123.21
N CYS A 936 -33.11 -84.01 -123.63
CA CYS A 936 -33.06 -84.65 -124.96
C CYS A 936 -34.08 -85.82 -125.08
N SER A 937 -34.61 -86.07 -126.29
CA SER A 937 -35.19 -87.34 -126.79
C SER A 937 -36.36 -88.07 -126.06
N CYS A 938 -37.58 -87.79 -126.53
CA CYS A 938 -38.59 -88.74 -127.05
C CYS A 938 -39.03 -90.03 -126.29
N GLN A 939 -40.35 -90.14 -126.06
CA GLN A 939 -41.10 -91.42 -126.17
C GLN A 939 -41.55 -91.66 -127.64
N GLY A 940 -42.02 -92.87 -127.96
CA GLY A 940 -42.09 -93.38 -129.34
C GLY A 940 -43.40 -93.20 -130.13
N ARG A 941 -43.22 -93.08 -131.46
CA ARG A 941 -44.16 -93.28 -132.60
C ARG A 941 -45.47 -92.44 -132.72
N THR A 942 -45.44 -91.56 -133.73
CA THR A 942 -46.47 -91.34 -134.80
C THR A 942 -47.79 -90.57 -134.54
N GLY A 943 -47.71 -89.22 -134.53
CA GLY A 943 -48.59 -88.25 -135.23
C GLY A 943 -50.10 -88.15 -134.90
N PRO A 944 -50.87 -87.22 -135.54
CA PRO A 944 -50.50 -86.02 -136.34
C PRO A 944 -50.85 -84.69 -135.61
N ALA A 945 -50.44 -83.52 -136.13
CA ALA A 945 -50.60 -82.24 -135.41
C ALA A 945 -50.82 -80.98 -136.29
N LEU A 946 -51.59 -80.01 -135.76
CA LEU A 946 -51.40 -78.56 -136.03
C LEU A 946 -52.09 -77.66 -134.98
N GLN A 947 -53.34 -77.94 -134.59
CA GLN A 947 -54.21 -76.98 -133.88
C GLN A 947 -53.88 -76.71 -132.40
N SER A 948 -53.08 -77.55 -131.72
CA SER A 948 -52.81 -77.41 -130.28
C SER A 948 -51.97 -76.18 -129.92
N LEU A 949 -51.10 -75.73 -130.82
CA LEU A 949 -50.02 -74.78 -130.51
C LEU A 949 -50.51 -73.37 -130.14
N GLU A 950 -51.62 -72.93 -130.74
CA GLU A 950 -52.10 -71.54 -130.59
C GLU A 950 -52.72 -71.26 -129.20
N ALA A 951 -53.22 -72.31 -128.53
CA ALA A 951 -53.80 -72.19 -127.19
C ALA A 951 -52.73 -71.95 -126.11
N GLU A 952 -51.58 -72.62 -126.22
CA GLU A 952 -50.48 -72.52 -125.26
C GLU A 952 -49.87 -71.11 -125.24
N VAL A 953 -49.65 -70.51 -126.42
CA VAL A 953 -49.13 -69.14 -126.55
C VAL A 953 -50.03 -68.13 -125.83
N LYS A 954 -51.36 -68.27 -125.95
CA LYS A 954 -52.33 -67.40 -125.26
C LYS A 954 -52.29 -67.62 -123.75
N GLN A 955 -52.16 -68.86 -123.27
CA GLN A 955 -52.04 -69.16 -121.84
C GLN A 955 -50.74 -68.57 -121.24
N LEU A 956 -49.60 -68.71 -121.95
CA LEU A 956 -48.32 -68.13 -121.55
C LEU A 956 -48.38 -66.59 -121.52
N GLN A 957 -49.03 -65.96 -122.50
CA GLN A 957 -49.19 -64.50 -122.54
C GLN A 957 -50.04 -63.97 -121.37
N VAL A 958 -51.05 -64.73 -120.90
CA VAL A 958 -51.81 -64.39 -119.68
C VAL A 958 -50.95 -64.55 -118.42
N LYS A 959 -50.21 -65.66 -118.28
CA LYS A 959 -49.29 -65.90 -117.15
C LYS A 959 -48.21 -64.81 -117.03
N LEU A 960 -47.66 -64.36 -118.17
CA LEU A 960 -46.70 -63.26 -118.22
C LEU A 960 -47.34 -61.93 -117.78
N LYS A 961 -48.57 -61.63 -118.22
CA LYS A 961 -49.31 -60.44 -117.79
C LYS A 961 -49.62 -60.45 -116.29
N SER A 962 -50.04 -61.57 -115.72
CA SER A 962 -50.29 -61.66 -114.27
C SER A 962 -49.00 -61.58 -113.45
N SER A 963 -47.92 -62.23 -113.89
CA SER A 963 -46.60 -62.14 -113.24
C SER A 963 -46.06 -60.70 -113.28
N ASN A 964 -46.22 -59.97 -114.40
CA ASN A 964 -45.82 -58.57 -114.50
C ASN A 964 -46.71 -57.62 -113.66
N ALA A 965 -48.01 -57.90 -113.53
CA ALA A 965 -48.90 -57.19 -112.62
C ALA A 965 -48.52 -57.42 -111.14
N GLU A 966 -48.07 -58.62 -110.79
CA GLU A 966 -47.53 -58.90 -109.46
C GLU A 966 -46.16 -58.25 -109.25
N ALA A 967 -45.24 -58.32 -110.21
CA ALA A 967 -43.93 -57.67 -110.14
C ALA A 967 -44.05 -56.15 -109.97
N THR A 968 -44.99 -55.50 -110.68
CA THR A 968 -45.28 -54.07 -110.50
C THR A 968 -45.95 -53.76 -109.16
N LYS A 969 -46.83 -54.63 -108.64
CA LYS A 969 -47.37 -54.52 -107.26
C LYS A 969 -46.27 -54.65 -106.20
N GLN A 970 -45.35 -55.59 -106.36
CA GLN A 970 -44.20 -55.77 -105.46
C GLN A 970 -43.20 -54.62 -105.59
N MET A 971 -43.02 -54.04 -106.78
CA MET A 971 -42.21 -52.84 -106.99
C MET A 971 -42.83 -51.61 -106.32
N ALA A 972 -44.15 -51.45 -106.39
CA ALA A 972 -44.88 -50.40 -105.68
C ALA A 972 -44.78 -50.57 -104.16
N ALA A 973 -44.92 -51.81 -103.65
CA ALA A 973 -44.73 -52.12 -102.23
C ALA A 973 -43.29 -51.82 -101.76
N ASN A 974 -42.28 -52.21 -102.54
CA ASN A 974 -40.88 -51.86 -102.26
C ASN A 974 -40.63 -50.35 -102.30
N LYS A 975 -41.27 -49.60 -103.21
CA LYS A 975 -41.18 -48.14 -103.25
C LYS A 975 -41.84 -47.50 -102.02
N ALA A 976 -42.99 -48.01 -101.58
CA ALA A 976 -43.65 -47.56 -100.36
C ALA A 976 -42.82 -47.87 -99.09
N LEU A 977 -42.25 -49.07 -98.99
CA LEU A 977 -41.37 -49.44 -97.88
C LEU A 977 -40.08 -48.61 -97.84
N ARG A 978 -39.48 -48.30 -99.01
CA ARG A 978 -38.34 -47.37 -99.08
C ARG A 978 -38.73 -45.95 -98.67
N GLY A 979 -39.91 -45.47 -99.05
CA GLY A 979 -40.45 -44.19 -98.57
C GLY A 979 -40.65 -44.17 -97.06
N GLN A 980 -41.24 -45.22 -96.49
CA GLN A 980 -41.39 -45.37 -95.03
C GLN A 980 -40.05 -45.47 -94.30
N LEU A 981 -39.04 -46.11 -94.90
CA LEU A 981 -37.69 -46.20 -94.34
C LEU A 981 -37.00 -44.83 -94.35
N GLN A 982 -37.04 -44.09 -95.47
CA GLN A 982 -36.55 -42.71 -95.53
C GLN A 982 -37.26 -41.82 -94.50
N GLU A 983 -38.60 -41.88 -94.42
CA GLU A 983 -39.37 -41.16 -93.40
C GLU A 983 -38.94 -41.50 -91.96
N LYS A 984 -38.47 -42.72 -91.70
CA LYS A 984 -37.98 -43.14 -90.38
C LYS A 984 -36.55 -42.67 -90.13
N GLU A 985 -35.69 -42.67 -91.15
CA GLU A 985 -34.34 -42.09 -91.10
C GLU A 985 -34.39 -40.57 -90.88
N ASP A 986 -35.24 -39.85 -91.61
CA ASP A 986 -35.47 -38.41 -91.41
C ASP A 986 -35.96 -38.10 -89.99
N LYS A 987 -36.89 -38.93 -89.46
CA LYS A 987 -37.40 -38.79 -88.08
C LYS A 987 -36.36 -39.16 -87.03
N LEU A 988 -35.47 -40.12 -87.31
CA LEU A 988 -34.33 -40.45 -86.45
C LEU A 988 -33.30 -39.30 -86.42
N SER A 989 -32.97 -38.70 -87.58
CA SER A 989 -32.11 -37.52 -87.66
C SER A 989 -32.68 -36.35 -86.86
N GLN A 990 -33.97 -36.02 -87.04
CA GLN A 990 -34.64 -34.96 -86.26
C GLN A 990 -34.68 -35.25 -84.75
N LEU A 991 -34.67 -36.52 -84.32
CA LEU A 991 -34.57 -36.90 -82.91
C LEU A 991 -33.13 -36.80 -82.40
N GLN A 992 -32.14 -37.21 -83.21
CA GLN A 992 -30.72 -37.07 -82.90
C GLN A 992 -30.31 -35.60 -82.72
N ASP A 993 -30.82 -34.70 -83.58
CA ASP A 993 -30.62 -33.26 -83.44
C ASP A 993 -31.20 -32.74 -82.11
N LYS A 994 -32.43 -33.12 -81.78
CA LYS A 994 -33.10 -32.75 -80.52
C LYS A 994 -32.36 -33.28 -79.29
N VAL A 995 -31.82 -34.50 -79.35
CA VAL A 995 -30.94 -35.06 -78.31
C VAL A 995 -29.68 -34.21 -78.19
N SER A 996 -28.98 -33.90 -79.28
CA SER A 996 -27.77 -33.06 -79.21
C SER A 996 -28.02 -31.65 -78.66
N HIS A 997 -29.21 -31.08 -78.90
CA HIS A 997 -29.65 -29.83 -78.30
C HIS A 997 -29.88 -29.98 -76.79
N ALA A 998 -30.60 -31.01 -76.36
CA ALA A 998 -30.84 -31.30 -74.95
C ALA A 998 -29.53 -31.60 -74.19
N GLU A 999 -28.57 -32.29 -74.81
CA GLU A 999 -27.25 -32.58 -74.24
C GLU A 999 -26.44 -31.30 -74.01
N ARG A 1000 -26.43 -30.36 -74.98
CA ARG A 1000 -25.79 -29.05 -74.84
C ARG A 1000 -26.45 -28.21 -73.74
N ASP A 1001 -27.77 -28.21 -73.67
CA ASP A 1001 -28.54 -27.58 -72.61
C ASP A 1001 -28.23 -28.16 -71.22
N VAL A 1002 -28.14 -29.49 -71.11
CA VAL A 1002 -27.79 -30.20 -69.87
C VAL A 1002 -26.33 -29.93 -69.48
N ALA A 1003 -25.40 -29.87 -70.43
CA ALA A 1003 -24.01 -29.50 -70.16
C ALA A 1003 -23.89 -28.06 -69.61
N MET A 1004 -24.57 -27.10 -70.23
CA MET A 1004 -24.62 -25.71 -69.75
C MET A 1004 -25.26 -25.60 -68.36
N LYS A 1005 -26.37 -26.33 -68.11
CA LYS A 1005 -27.02 -26.39 -66.79
C LYS A 1005 -26.13 -27.05 -65.73
N ARG A 1006 -25.35 -28.08 -66.09
CA ARG A 1006 -24.34 -28.69 -65.20
C ARG A 1006 -23.23 -27.70 -64.84
N GLN A 1007 -22.68 -26.97 -65.82
CA GLN A 1007 -21.66 -25.94 -65.55
C GLN A 1007 -22.19 -24.88 -64.58
N LEU A 1008 -23.39 -24.34 -64.83
CA LEU A 1008 -24.02 -23.36 -63.93
C LEU A 1008 -24.23 -23.92 -62.51
N VAL A 1009 -24.53 -25.21 -62.36
CA VAL A 1009 -24.65 -25.85 -61.04
C VAL A 1009 -23.30 -25.97 -60.33
N GLU A 1010 -22.20 -26.28 -61.04
CA GLU A 1010 -20.86 -26.28 -60.44
C GLU A 1010 -20.36 -24.86 -60.12
N ASP A 1011 -20.69 -23.86 -60.95
CA ASP A 1011 -20.41 -22.44 -60.68
C ASP A 1011 -21.17 -21.95 -59.44
N LEU A 1012 -22.42 -22.39 -59.25
CA LEU A 1012 -23.20 -22.09 -58.04
C LEU A 1012 -22.69 -22.85 -56.80
N LYS A 1013 -22.26 -24.11 -56.93
CA LYS A 1013 -21.63 -24.88 -55.85
C LYS A 1013 -20.31 -24.27 -55.40
N THR A 1014 -19.45 -23.86 -56.33
CA THR A 1014 -18.16 -23.22 -55.99
C THR A 1014 -18.38 -21.86 -55.32
N ARG A 1015 -19.32 -21.04 -55.80
CA ARG A 1015 -19.72 -19.79 -55.13
C ARG A 1015 -20.32 -20.03 -53.74
N LEU A 1016 -21.16 -21.05 -53.57
CA LEU A 1016 -21.69 -21.46 -52.25
C LEU A 1016 -20.57 -21.91 -51.31
N LYS A 1017 -19.60 -22.69 -51.81
CA LYS A 1017 -18.44 -23.15 -51.04
C LYS A 1017 -17.57 -21.99 -50.57
N VAL A 1018 -17.28 -21.01 -51.45
CA VAL A 1018 -16.59 -19.76 -51.07
C VAL A 1018 -17.37 -18.99 -50.01
N LEU A 1019 -18.69 -18.85 -50.15
CA LEU A 1019 -19.52 -18.17 -49.14
C LEU A 1019 -19.51 -18.91 -47.78
N GLN A 1020 -19.56 -20.23 -47.77
CA GLN A 1020 -19.42 -21.02 -46.53
C GLN A 1020 -18.04 -20.90 -45.90
N ASP A 1021 -16.98 -20.84 -46.69
CA ASP A 1021 -15.61 -20.70 -46.18
C ASP A 1021 -15.34 -19.28 -45.65
N MET A 1022 -15.93 -18.25 -46.28
CA MET A 1022 -16.01 -16.89 -45.72
C MET A 1022 -16.83 -16.86 -44.43
N GLU A 1023 -17.97 -17.55 -44.35
CA GLU A 1023 -18.78 -17.64 -43.12
C GLU A 1023 -17.99 -18.31 -41.98
N ARG A 1024 -17.25 -19.40 -42.27
CA ARG A 1024 -16.34 -20.04 -41.31
C ARG A 1024 -15.24 -19.09 -40.85
N SER A 1025 -14.67 -18.30 -41.77
CA SER A 1025 -13.68 -17.27 -41.43
C SER A 1025 -14.26 -16.19 -40.50
N TYR A 1026 -15.45 -15.67 -40.78
CA TYR A 1026 -16.11 -14.69 -39.92
C TYR A 1026 -16.50 -15.29 -38.56
N ARG A 1027 -16.97 -16.54 -38.49
CA ARG A 1027 -17.22 -17.24 -37.21
C ARG A 1027 -15.94 -17.34 -36.37
N ALA A 1028 -14.82 -17.76 -36.97
CA ALA A 1028 -13.52 -17.82 -36.28
C ALA A 1028 -13.04 -16.44 -35.80
N GLN A 1029 -13.21 -15.39 -36.62
CA GLN A 1029 -12.90 -14.01 -36.22
C GLN A 1029 -13.78 -13.52 -35.05
N VAL A 1030 -15.07 -13.88 -35.03
CA VAL A 1030 -15.97 -13.57 -33.91
C VAL A 1030 -15.58 -14.35 -32.65
N GLU A 1031 -15.20 -15.62 -32.76
CA GLU A 1031 -14.67 -16.41 -31.63
C GLU A 1031 -13.36 -15.82 -31.09
N ASP A 1032 -12.46 -15.32 -31.94
CA ASP A 1032 -11.22 -14.65 -31.52
C ASP A 1032 -11.46 -13.26 -30.91
N LEU A 1033 -12.51 -12.55 -31.33
CA LEU A 1033 -12.96 -11.33 -30.67
C LEU A 1033 -13.60 -11.62 -29.30
N ASP A 1034 -14.41 -12.68 -29.19
CA ASP A 1034 -15.01 -13.13 -27.92
C ASP A 1034 -13.93 -13.59 -26.91
N LYS A 1035 -12.89 -14.31 -27.37
CA LYS A 1035 -11.69 -14.62 -26.56
C LYS A 1035 -11.02 -13.34 -26.06
N LYS A 1036 -10.80 -12.34 -26.93
CA LYS A 1036 -10.20 -11.04 -26.55
C LYS A 1036 -11.09 -10.23 -25.59
N VAL A 1037 -12.41 -10.28 -25.74
CA VAL A 1037 -13.35 -9.65 -24.79
C VAL A 1037 -13.27 -10.32 -23.42
N LYS A 1038 -13.15 -11.66 -23.37
CA LYS A 1038 -12.98 -12.41 -22.12
C LYS A 1038 -11.67 -12.05 -21.42
N THR A 1039 -10.52 -12.11 -22.09
CA THR A 1039 -9.23 -11.72 -21.48
C THR A 1039 -9.24 -10.27 -21.01
N LEU A 1040 -9.78 -9.32 -21.80
CA LEU A 1040 -9.91 -7.93 -21.38
C LEU A 1040 -10.85 -7.74 -20.18
N SER A 1041 -11.89 -8.58 -20.04
CA SER A 1041 -12.79 -8.57 -18.88
C SER A 1041 -12.14 -9.14 -17.61
N GLU A 1042 -11.31 -10.18 -17.76
CA GLU A 1042 -10.51 -10.78 -16.70
C GLU A 1042 -9.43 -9.80 -16.24
N GLU A 1043 -8.69 -9.18 -17.17
CA GLU A 1043 -7.76 -8.09 -16.88
C GLU A 1043 -8.45 -6.90 -16.19
N ALA A 1044 -9.67 -6.52 -16.61
CA ALA A 1044 -10.43 -5.45 -15.98
C ALA A 1044 -10.84 -5.82 -14.54
N SER A 1045 -11.21 -7.08 -14.29
CA SER A 1045 -11.49 -7.57 -12.93
C SER A 1045 -10.23 -7.61 -12.05
N ASN A 1046 -9.08 -8.00 -12.62
CA ASN A 1046 -7.78 -8.02 -11.94
C ASN A 1046 -7.29 -6.60 -11.62
N ARG A 1047 -7.42 -5.66 -12.56
CA ARG A 1047 -7.17 -4.22 -12.34
C ARG A 1047 -8.08 -3.66 -11.24
N LYS A 1048 -9.36 -4.04 -11.21
CA LYS A 1048 -10.30 -3.66 -10.15
C LYS A 1048 -9.86 -4.22 -8.79
N ALA A 1049 -9.50 -5.49 -8.71
CA ALA A 1049 -9.01 -6.14 -7.47
C ALA A 1049 -7.72 -5.49 -6.96
N LEU A 1050 -6.78 -5.12 -7.86
CA LEU A 1050 -5.59 -4.36 -7.53
C LEU A 1050 -5.93 -2.96 -7.00
N ILE A 1051 -6.84 -2.22 -7.65
CA ILE A 1051 -7.31 -0.90 -7.18
C ILE A 1051 -7.97 -1.01 -5.80
N GLU A 1052 -8.76 -2.05 -5.54
CA GLU A 1052 -9.34 -2.28 -4.21
C GLU A 1052 -8.27 -2.66 -3.17
N SER A 1053 -7.25 -3.45 -3.53
CA SER A 1053 -6.11 -3.78 -2.67
C SER A 1053 -5.31 -2.52 -2.30
N LEU A 1054 -5.03 -1.66 -3.28
CA LEU A 1054 -4.38 -0.36 -3.05
C LEU A 1054 -5.25 0.57 -2.20
N LYS A 1055 -6.58 0.58 -2.36
CA LYS A 1055 -7.50 1.31 -1.48
C LYS A 1055 -7.49 0.77 -0.04
N ARG A 1056 -7.47 -0.56 0.16
CA ARG A 1056 -7.34 -1.17 1.50
C ARG A 1056 -6.02 -0.75 2.17
N ARG A 1057 -4.90 -0.82 1.44
CA ARG A 1057 -3.58 -0.36 1.92
C ARG A 1057 -3.54 1.14 2.21
N LEU A 1058 -4.14 1.97 1.36
CA LEU A 1058 -4.24 3.41 1.58
C LEU A 1058 -5.05 3.73 2.84
N ASN A 1059 -6.20 3.07 3.03
CA ASN A 1059 -7.03 3.25 4.22
C ASN A 1059 -6.24 2.90 5.51
N VAL A 1060 -5.55 1.75 5.51
CA VAL A 1060 -4.66 1.35 6.63
C VAL A 1060 -3.59 2.42 6.89
N ALA A 1061 -2.87 2.85 5.87
CA ALA A 1061 -1.85 3.90 5.99
C ALA A 1061 -2.43 5.24 6.48
N THR A 1062 -3.67 5.60 6.12
CA THR A 1062 -4.33 6.80 6.67
C THR A 1062 -4.74 6.64 8.13
N THR A 1063 -5.12 5.44 8.58
CA THR A 1063 -5.41 5.17 10.00
C THR A 1063 -4.14 5.10 10.85
N GLU A 1064 -3.07 4.48 10.34
CA GLU A 1064 -1.74 4.47 10.97
C GLU A 1064 -1.19 5.90 11.07
N LYS A 1065 -1.28 6.69 9.99
CA LYS A 1065 -0.94 8.11 10.00
C LYS A 1065 -1.73 8.86 11.09
N GLY A 1066 -3.05 8.67 11.17
CA GLY A 1066 -3.89 9.32 12.19
C GLY A 1066 -3.52 8.92 13.63
N GLN A 1067 -3.13 7.65 13.85
CA GLN A 1067 -2.61 7.17 15.14
C GLN A 1067 -1.25 7.81 15.48
N HIS A 1068 -0.34 7.94 14.50
CA HIS A 1068 0.94 8.62 14.68
C HIS A 1068 0.76 10.13 14.93
N GLU A 1069 -0.13 10.81 14.20
CA GLU A 1069 -0.45 12.22 14.43
C GLU A 1069 -1.06 12.45 15.84
N ALA A 1070 -1.97 11.57 16.28
CA ALA A 1070 -2.52 11.61 17.64
C ALA A 1070 -1.48 11.28 18.73
N SER A 1071 -0.52 10.40 18.45
CA SER A 1071 0.62 10.12 19.35
C SER A 1071 1.57 11.31 19.44
N CYS A 1072 1.91 11.93 18.31
CA CYS A 1072 2.73 13.15 18.25
C CYS A 1072 2.04 14.34 18.94
N ALA A 1073 0.71 14.46 18.87
CA ALA A 1073 -0.04 15.45 19.63
C ALA A 1073 0.10 15.23 21.15
N LYS A 1074 -0.19 14.01 21.64
CA LYS A 1074 -0.02 13.67 23.07
C LYS A 1074 1.40 13.90 23.58
N LEU A 1075 2.42 13.58 22.77
CA LEU A 1075 3.82 13.83 23.11
C LEU A 1075 4.16 15.32 23.15
N LYS A 1076 3.53 16.18 22.33
CA LYS A 1076 3.65 17.63 22.46
C LYS A 1076 2.98 18.13 23.74
N ASP A 1077 1.73 17.73 24.00
CA ASP A 1077 1.02 18.11 25.23
C ASP A 1077 1.83 17.71 26.48
N ASP A 1078 2.43 16.51 26.48
CA ASP A 1078 3.25 16.04 27.61
C ASP A 1078 4.62 16.73 27.70
N MET A 1079 5.22 17.15 26.58
CA MET A 1079 6.40 18.03 26.59
C MET A 1079 6.07 19.42 27.12
N GLU A 1080 4.95 20.02 26.72
CA GLU A 1080 4.48 21.32 27.25
C GLU A 1080 4.20 21.23 28.78
N LYS A 1081 3.59 20.13 29.24
CA LYS A 1081 3.42 19.83 30.68
C LYS A 1081 4.74 19.55 31.42
N LYS A 1082 5.84 19.23 30.71
CA LYS A 1082 7.18 19.08 31.30
C LYS A 1082 7.88 20.43 31.35
N GLU A 1083 7.77 21.23 30.29
CA GLU A 1083 8.29 22.60 30.22
C GLU A 1083 7.70 23.47 31.34
N GLN A 1084 6.37 23.45 31.51
CA GLN A 1084 5.67 24.13 32.61
C GLN A 1084 6.17 23.69 34.00
N ARG A 1085 6.60 22.43 34.17
CA ARG A 1085 7.19 21.95 35.43
C ARG A 1085 8.65 22.38 35.60
N ILE A 1086 9.40 22.48 34.51
CA ILE A 1086 10.78 23.00 34.53
C ILE A 1086 10.74 24.49 34.91
N GLN A 1087 9.88 25.28 34.28
CA GLN A 1087 9.63 26.68 34.63
C GLN A 1087 9.20 26.84 36.10
N ALA A 1088 8.23 26.04 36.57
CA ALA A 1088 7.80 26.08 37.97
C ALA A 1088 8.89 25.61 38.98
N LEU A 1089 9.83 24.77 38.56
CA LEU A 1089 10.99 24.41 39.37
C LEU A 1089 12.08 25.48 39.33
N GLN A 1090 12.33 26.12 38.18
CA GLN A 1090 13.25 27.24 38.04
C GLN A 1090 12.80 28.44 38.87
N ALA A 1091 11.52 28.79 38.85
CA ALA A 1091 10.95 29.82 39.73
C ALA A 1091 11.17 29.48 41.22
N ARG A 1092 10.98 28.22 41.63
CA ARG A 1092 11.26 27.76 43.00
C ARG A 1092 12.75 27.71 43.37
N VAL A 1093 13.65 27.56 42.40
CA VAL A 1093 15.10 27.67 42.61
C VAL A 1093 15.48 29.14 42.77
N GLY A 1094 15.01 30.03 41.89
CA GLY A 1094 15.20 31.48 42.02
C GLY A 1094 14.67 32.04 43.34
N ALA A 1095 13.48 31.59 43.78
CA ALA A 1095 12.94 31.87 45.11
C ALA A 1095 13.90 31.46 46.24
N GLY A 1096 14.47 30.25 46.13
CA GLY A 1096 15.47 29.74 47.08
C GLY A 1096 16.78 30.54 47.05
N GLU A 1097 17.26 30.94 45.88
CA GLU A 1097 18.46 31.75 45.70
C GLU A 1097 18.26 33.19 46.23
N GLN A 1098 17.08 33.78 46.04
CA GLN A 1098 16.71 35.06 46.66
C GLN A 1098 16.63 34.96 48.19
N ALA A 1099 15.99 33.91 48.72
CA ALA A 1099 15.91 33.66 50.16
C ALA A 1099 17.30 33.42 50.78
N LEU A 1100 18.17 32.65 50.11
CA LEU A 1100 19.56 32.47 50.52
C LEU A 1100 20.33 33.79 50.48
N SER A 1101 20.18 34.59 49.42
CA SER A 1101 20.80 35.91 49.32
C SER A 1101 20.37 36.85 50.45
N ALA A 1102 19.10 36.81 50.86
CA ALA A 1102 18.59 37.58 52.00
C ALA A 1102 19.11 37.06 53.35
N LEU A 1103 19.29 35.75 53.50
CA LEU A 1103 19.93 35.14 54.68
C LEU A 1103 21.43 35.47 54.75
N GLU A 1104 22.15 35.49 53.62
CA GLU A 1104 23.53 35.94 53.53
C GLU A 1104 23.66 37.43 53.87
N GLN A 1105 22.79 38.28 53.31
CA GLN A 1105 22.75 39.72 53.64
C GLN A 1105 22.53 39.92 55.15
N THR A 1106 21.46 39.37 55.72
CA THR A 1106 21.18 39.52 57.16
C THR A 1106 22.27 38.90 58.06
N ALA A 1107 22.94 37.84 57.63
CA ALA A 1107 24.13 37.32 58.31
C ALA A 1107 25.32 38.30 58.24
N THR A 1108 25.59 38.92 57.09
CA THR A 1108 26.63 39.95 56.97
C THR A 1108 26.31 41.20 57.79
N GLU A 1109 25.05 41.65 57.83
CA GLU A 1109 24.61 42.76 58.68
C GLU A 1109 24.80 42.45 60.18
N GLN A 1110 24.51 41.22 60.62
CA GLN A 1110 24.76 40.79 61.99
C GLN A 1110 26.26 40.72 62.31
N MET A 1111 27.10 40.19 61.41
CA MET A 1111 28.56 40.17 61.57
C MET A 1111 29.14 41.59 61.59
N GLU A 1112 28.66 42.49 60.73
CA GLU A 1112 29.01 43.92 60.76
C GLU A 1112 28.57 44.58 62.06
N GLY A 1113 27.35 44.31 62.54
CA GLY A 1113 26.83 44.84 63.80
C GLY A 1113 27.68 44.41 65.00
N LEU A 1114 28.03 43.12 65.07
CA LEU A 1114 28.95 42.59 66.08
C LEU A 1114 30.35 43.20 65.97
N THR A 1115 30.86 43.42 64.75
CA THR A 1115 32.16 44.06 64.51
C THR A 1115 32.16 45.54 64.89
N LYS A 1116 31.08 46.27 64.60
CA LYS A 1116 30.87 47.66 65.03
C LYS A 1116 30.77 47.75 66.56
N HIS A 1117 30.10 46.79 67.22
CA HIS A 1117 30.03 46.72 68.67
C HIS A 1117 31.37 46.35 69.34
N SER A 1118 32.12 45.40 68.77
CA SER A 1118 33.43 45.01 69.30
C SER A 1118 34.47 46.13 69.12
N SER A 1119 34.47 46.82 67.96
CA SER A 1119 35.25 48.03 67.74
C SER A 1119 34.89 49.13 68.76
N GLN A 1120 33.61 49.46 68.94
CA GLN A 1120 33.20 50.44 69.96
C GLN A 1120 33.56 50.03 71.39
N ALA A 1121 33.60 48.73 71.70
CA ALA A 1121 34.05 48.24 72.99
C ALA A 1121 35.58 48.40 73.15
N LEU A 1122 36.35 48.07 72.12
CA LEU A 1122 37.80 48.31 72.07
C LEU A 1122 38.13 49.80 72.18
N ASP A 1123 37.42 50.69 71.48
CA ASP A 1123 37.61 52.15 71.60
C ASP A 1123 37.36 52.66 73.03
N ARG A 1124 36.37 52.08 73.73
CA ARG A 1124 36.05 52.42 75.13
C ARG A 1124 37.14 51.89 76.07
N LEU A 1125 37.68 50.70 75.82
CA LEU A 1125 38.78 50.13 76.58
C LEU A 1125 40.10 50.88 76.34
N GLN A 1126 40.42 51.23 75.10
CA GLN A 1126 41.59 52.04 74.74
C GLN A 1126 41.52 53.44 75.36
N ARG A 1127 40.35 54.10 75.35
CA ARG A 1127 40.18 55.39 76.06
C ARG A 1127 40.32 55.27 77.57
N ARG A 1128 39.79 54.20 78.18
CA ARG A 1128 40.01 53.92 79.62
C ARG A 1128 41.48 53.61 79.93
N LEU A 1129 42.18 52.90 79.05
CA LEU A 1129 43.60 52.61 79.17
C LEU A 1129 44.44 53.89 79.03
N GLY A 1130 44.10 54.79 78.10
CA GLY A 1130 44.72 56.11 77.97
C GLY A 1130 44.45 57.03 79.17
N GLN A 1131 43.25 56.97 79.76
CA GLN A 1131 42.93 57.66 81.02
C GLN A 1131 43.72 57.09 82.21
N ALA A 1132 43.81 55.76 82.32
CA ALA A 1132 44.64 55.12 83.35
C ALA A 1132 46.14 55.40 83.14
N GLY A 1133 46.58 55.44 81.88
CA GLY A 1133 47.94 55.83 81.50
C GLY A 1133 48.25 57.25 81.94
N SER A 1134 47.40 58.23 81.62
CA SER A 1134 47.60 59.61 82.06
C SER A 1134 47.50 59.79 83.57
N GLN A 1135 46.71 58.96 84.28
CA GLN A 1135 46.73 58.91 85.75
C GLN A 1135 48.05 58.33 86.29
N VAL A 1136 48.61 57.29 85.67
CA VAL A 1136 49.92 56.73 86.03
C VAL A 1136 51.05 57.74 85.71
N GLU A 1137 50.97 58.47 84.61
CA GLU A 1137 51.89 59.56 84.27
C GLU A 1137 51.77 60.73 85.26
N GLN A 1138 50.56 61.14 85.65
CA GLN A 1138 50.33 62.14 86.69
C GLN A 1138 50.91 61.68 88.05
N LEU A 1139 50.69 60.42 88.44
CA LEU A 1139 51.27 59.84 89.65
C LEU A 1139 52.80 59.73 89.56
N HIS A 1140 53.36 59.37 88.40
CA HIS A 1140 54.81 59.32 88.18
C HIS A 1140 55.43 60.72 88.26
N CYS A 1141 54.80 61.72 87.65
CA CYS A 1141 55.20 63.13 87.77
C CYS A 1141 55.10 63.62 89.21
N PHE A 1142 54.01 63.32 89.93
CA PHE A 1142 53.87 63.66 91.35
C PHE A 1142 54.95 62.98 92.21
N ILE A 1143 55.19 61.68 92.04
CA ILE A 1143 56.24 60.94 92.74
C ILE A 1143 57.63 61.49 92.39
N LYS A 1144 57.88 61.87 91.14
CA LYS A 1144 59.15 62.47 90.70
C LYS A 1144 59.37 63.86 91.28
N THR A 1145 58.33 64.69 91.34
CA THR A 1145 58.38 66.00 92.01
C THR A 1145 58.57 65.83 93.51
N LEU A 1146 57.80 64.95 94.17
CA LEU A 1146 57.93 64.65 95.60
C LEU A 1146 59.30 64.07 95.95
N ALA A 1147 59.86 63.18 95.12
CA ALA A 1147 61.21 62.67 95.29
C ALA A 1147 62.28 63.74 95.06
N SER A 1148 62.05 64.68 94.14
CA SER A 1148 62.92 65.85 93.95
C SER A 1148 62.86 66.79 95.15
N GLU A 1149 61.68 67.03 95.71
CA GLU A 1149 61.48 67.85 96.90
C GLU A 1149 62.12 67.19 98.12
N ILE A 1150 61.92 65.88 98.34
CA ILE A 1150 62.60 65.11 99.40
C ILE A 1150 64.13 65.11 99.19
N LEU A 1151 64.62 65.11 97.95
CA LEU A 1151 66.06 65.26 97.67
C LEU A 1151 66.57 66.68 97.91
N LEU A 1152 65.73 67.71 97.77
CA LEU A 1152 66.03 69.10 98.14
C LEU A 1152 66.00 69.26 99.66
N ASP A 1153 64.97 68.78 100.37
CA ASP A 1153 64.88 68.71 101.83
C ASP A 1153 66.07 67.97 102.43
N VAL A 1154 66.44 66.80 101.90
CA VAL A 1154 67.61 66.04 102.37
C VAL A 1154 68.90 66.78 102.05
N GLN A 1155 68.98 67.52 100.94
CA GLN A 1155 70.12 68.40 100.66
C GLN A 1155 70.16 69.61 101.58
N GLU A 1156 69.04 70.22 101.92
CA GLU A 1156 68.98 71.36 102.84
C GLU A 1156 69.27 70.90 104.27
N VAL A 1157 68.65 69.82 104.76
CA VAL A 1157 68.98 69.20 106.05
C VAL A 1157 70.45 68.75 106.09
N LYS A 1158 71.02 68.26 104.98
CA LYS A 1158 72.47 68.01 104.86
C LYS A 1158 73.29 69.30 104.90
N GLN A 1159 72.85 70.39 104.27
CA GLN A 1159 73.51 71.70 104.35
C GLN A 1159 73.37 72.34 105.74
N GLN A 1160 72.24 72.18 106.43
CA GLN A 1160 72.01 72.58 107.80
C GLN A 1160 72.82 71.72 108.78
N LEU A 1161 72.98 70.41 108.53
CA LEU A 1161 73.87 69.54 109.31
C LEU A 1161 75.35 69.85 109.06
N MET A 1162 75.75 70.14 107.81
CA MET A 1162 77.10 70.60 107.48
C MET A 1162 77.37 72.00 108.05
N SER A 1163 76.37 72.87 108.09
CA SER A 1163 76.46 74.18 108.74
C SER A 1163 76.53 74.03 110.26
N ARG A 1164 75.68 73.21 110.88
CA ARG A 1164 75.78 72.86 112.32
C ARG A 1164 77.08 72.12 112.65
N ARG A 1165 77.66 71.34 111.73
CA ARG A 1165 78.99 70.71 111.88
C ARG A 1165 80.10 71.76 111.82
N ARG A 1166 80.08 72.64 110.82
CA ARG A 1166 80.96 73.83 110.72
C ARG A 1166 80.82 74.74 111.94
N GLN A 1167 79.62 74.91 112.47
CA GLN A 1167 79.33 75.75 113.64
C GLN A 1167 79.75 75.09 114.96
N ARG A 1168 79.63 73.75 115.08
CA ARG A 1168 80.20 72.95 116.17
C ARG A 1168 81.74 72.92 116.13
N GLN A 1169 82.33 72.93 114.94
CA GLN A 1169 83.79 73.06 114.75
C GLN A 1169 84.26 74.51 114.98
N ALA A 1170 83.46 75.53 114.64
CA ALA A 1170 83.75 76.92 114.96
C ALA A 1170 83.67 77.18 116.47
N SER A 1171 82.72 76.55 117.18
CA SER A 1171 82.61 76.65 118.65
C SER A 1171 83.74 75.95 119.43
N SER A 1172 84.71 75.33 118.75
CA SER A 1172 85.90 74.71 119.38
C SER A 1172 87.24 75.28 118.94
N VAL A 1173 87.27 76.40 118.19
CA VAL A 1173 88.51 77.02 117.66
C VAL A 1173 88.57 78.53 117.98
N ALA A 1174 87.85 78.98 119.00
CA ALA A 1174 87.79 80.38 119.44
C ALA A 1174 88.60 80.68 120.72
N GLU A 1175 89.44 79.75 121.21
CA GLU A 1175 90.36 80.00 122.33
C GLU A 1175 91.83 79.66 121.99
N LYS A 1176 92.66 80.72 122.02
CA LYS A 1176 94.00 80.73 122.64
C LYS A 1176 95.02 79.70 122.12
N SER A 1177 95.23 79.73 120.79
CA SER A 1177 96.45 79.30 120.12
C SER A 1177 97.68 80.16 120.49
N SER A 1178 98.19 80.06 121.72
CA SER A 1178 99.34 80.87 122.20
C SER A 1178 100.63 80.10 122.55
N LEU A 1179 100.60 78.75 122.66
CA LEU A 1179 101.76 77.96 123.11
C LEU A 1179 102.25 76.84 122.18
N SER A 1180 101.41 76.22 121.33
CA SER A 1180 101.79 75.00 120.60
C SER A 1180 102.58 75.23 119.29
N ALA A 1181 102.34 76.32 118.56
CA ALA A 1181 103.08 76.57 117.30
C ALA A 1181 104.60 76.68 117.50
N LYS A 1182 105.05 77.19 118.66
CA LYS A 1182 106.47 77.29 119.02
C LYS A 1182 107.12 75.95 119.36
N SER A 1183 106.37 74.95 119.83
CA SER A 1183 106.93 73.61 120.08
C SER A 1183 107.08 72.82 118.79
N MET A 1184 106.14 72.92 117.84
CA MET A 1184 106.25 72.24 116.55
C MET A 1184 107.43 72.74 115.71
N ILE A 1185 107.66 74.06 115.65
CA ILE A 1185 108.83 74.63 114.94
C ILE A 1185 110.15 74.23 115.65
N LYS A 1186 110.19 74.22 116.98
CA LYS A 1186 111.34 73.65 117.71
C LYS A 1186 111.53 72.15 117.44
N ALA A 1187 110.46 71.37 117.32
CA ALA A 1187 110.54 69.94 117.03
C ALA A 1187 111.09 69.69 115.61
N LYS A 1188 110.64 70.45 114.59
CA LYS A 1188 111.20 70.40 113.23
C LYS A 1188 112.68 70.79 113.20
N SER A 1189 113.04 71.91 113.85
CA SER A 1189 114.43 72.38 113.97
C SER A 1189 115.34 71.37 114.69
N ILE A 1190 114.87 70.75 115.78
CA ILE A 1190 115.63 69.71 116.51
C ILE A 1190 115.73 68.42 115.68
N ALA A 1191 114.68 68.01 114.98
CA ALA A 1191 114.71 66.84 114.10
C ALA A 1191 115.71 67.03 112.94
N ALA A 1192 115.68 68.18 112.25
CA ALA A 1192 116.65 68.54 111.22
C ALA A 1192 118.09 68.55 111.77
N SER A 1193 118.31 69.11 112.96
CA SER A 1193 119.63 69.15 113.62
C SER A 1193 120.13 67.80 114.13
N ILE A 1194 119.25 66.83 114.42
CA ILE A 1194 119.63 65.47 114.84
C ILE A 1194 119.87 64.56 113.62
N LEU A 1195 119.05 64.71 112.57
CA LEU A 1195 119.11 63.89 111.37
C LEU A 1195 120.09 64.42 110.32
N ASN A 1196 120.59 65.65 110.50
CA ASN A 1196 121.56 66.31 109.62
C ASN A 1196 121.04 66.47 108.16
N MET A 1197 119.73 66.76 108.03
CA MET A 1197 119.01 66.98 106.77
C MET A 1197 118.37 68.38 106.75
N SER A 1198 117.93 68.87 105.58
CA SER A 1198 117.32 70.21 105.48
C SER A 1198 115.86 70.21 105.95
N GLU A 1199 115.35 71.40 106.29
CA GLU A 1199 113.96 71.55 106.76
C GLU A 1199 112.91 71.28 105.65
N ASN A 1200 113.33 71.33 104.38
CA ASN A 1200 112.48 71.03 103.22
C ASN A 1200 112.30 69.52 103.01
N ASP A 1201 113.37 68.72 103.19
CA ASP A 1201 113.34 67.26 102.98
C ASP A 1201 112.37 66.54 103.94
N LEU A 1202 112.05 67.19 105.06
CA LEU A 1202 111.09 66.73 106.06
C LEU A 1202 109.63 67.15 105.73
N ALA A 1203 109.42 68.06 104.79
CA ALA A 1203 108.08 68.56 104.41
C ALA A 1203 107.42 67.68 103.34
N ASP A 1204 108.14 67.34 102.26
CA ASP A 1204 107.60 66.57 101.12
C ASP A 1204 107.12 65.16 101.48
N ILE A 1205 107.54 64.63 102.63
CA ILE A 1205 107.11 63.31 103.17
C ILE A 1205 105.72 63.40 103.85
N MET A 1206 105.19 64.60 104.12
CA MET A 1206 104.04 64.81 105.01
C MET A 1206 102.69 65.11 104.33
N GLU A 1207 102.60 65.26 102.99
CA GLU A 1207 101.36 65.67 102.31
C GLU A 1207 100.94 64.74 101.16
N THR A 1208 99.97 63.86 101.43
CA THR A 1208 99.19 63.12 100.41
C THR A 1208 97.72 62.91 100.86
N ASP A 1209 96.80 63.72 100.32
CA ASP A 1209 95.38 63.42 99.98
C ASP A 1209 94.61 64.70 99.60
#